data_AF-A0A8T0B857-F1
#
_entry.id   AF-A0A8T0B857-F1
#
_cell.length_a   1.000
_cell.length_b   1.000
_cell.length_c   1.000
_cell.angle_alpha   90.00
_cell.angle_beta   90.00
_cell.angle_gamma   90.00
#
_symmetry.space_group_name_H-M   'P 1'
#
loop_
_entity.id
_entity.type
_entity.pdbx_description
1 polymer ?
#
loop_
_entity_poly.entity_id
_entity_poly.type
_entity_poly.pdbx_seq_one_letter_code
_entity_poly.pdbx_strand_id
1 'polypeptide(L)'
;MLQFTTTFDIQRDIVSNILAKEETVGRNRDIVLVADTQILNVERDEAVVYSWRGVTGNTRIGKYDPHTKQNKLLYTFDKQVCISNCSLNKEETLLAVSLTRSVQGGDLKPVSKYLTLLIEIHPINNTKVIKAVDCKVKVQFLYPHLSQNMVQESHLLVAAEDGYIDKYHIQLGRQEGCKVVMQNTEHLVKDRVTDDFCWAQWDSDTQRLFFLTSKEKYVLKCVQFFPDHNYEILFILPLELPNGSFTSVRLLNFGHDYYQEQENKGMKLTVFTDKTGIMCVCYSHPLHGTEDYTYTIALVHKGFSKTFTVAPQETVLPGSMSNLQPLFISVGHYVVVYVPGHFLHLINCRQQDLLCHSLFLSGADAHVDALKVNSVLVNIPGHKLLDGWMGKIYSINISHDFLLQLLSPNRPEAQRLAALHCVLVQLEPDRDLEEKIIYWISENMMSFNAFDQIQEFILGSVYRKCYQQSPSLNKVLPYSSVFEKKELPVALTAIPGVKCTPELLAQPIIKGKGRNPQGYWNELHTIIERTKYFEAVPNPRYRFSQIKSDWTKLQAVLNTDKKKSSNYLQQLEENTKKVLSMVDTWHLDKRVVPLFQEVDQPQRALIGLTVEKLREHLNKFLPQLGKKKVETLVVNYTAKLLELLRHMLDTLWLKLNLGSSVLCLKQQGSLEEWTMFHAMCRILEAAEGLCLPLPPGYSTLLSVLGVRCLPRHTFFLYVDQGFLHLTEPFVSRLLTDLDNSNHNEELKFSVLKRLPECLAQRVCQLWDHPVSSACITTQCVRRLLEKYNKTKASVQLDRDKLSPRPEFLPLDYLVAILSDMEQKATNPFVEEEHVDARFVEETALKQTLIKLGFESM
;
A
#
# COMPACT_ATOMS: atom_id res chain seq x y z
N MET A 1 7.94 -7.83 -16.03
CA MET A 1 7.28 -6.97 -15.01
C MET A 1 5.77 -6.86 -15.17
N LEU A 2 5.27 -6.38 -16.32
CA LEU A 2 3.82 -6.26 -16.57
C LEU A 2 3.25 -7.57 -17.11
N GLN A 3 2.16 -8.04 -16.52
CA GLN A 3 1.39 -9.19 -16.99
C GLN A 3 0.18 -8.70 -17.78
N PHE A 4 0.12 -9.09 -19.05
CA PHE A 4 -0.98 -8.78 -19.95
C PHE A 4 -1.91 -10.00 -20.02
N THR A 5 -3.11 -9.87 -19.47
CA THR A 5 -4.15 -10.89 -19.59
C THR A 5 -5.10 -10.51 -20.71
N THR A 6 -5.22 -11.38 -21.72
CA THR A 6 -6.10 -11.11 -22.88
C THR A 6 -7.56 -11.31 -22.45
N THR A 7 -8.32 -10.22 -22.34
CA THR A 7 -9.74 -10.26 -22.00
C THR A 7 -10.61 -10.49 -23.23
N PHE A 8 -10.15 -10.02 -24.40
CA PHE A 8 -10.84 -10.17 -25.66
C PHE A 8 -9.83 -10.39 -26.80
N ASP A 9 -10.17 -11.30 -27.70
CA ASP A 9 -9.39 -11.61 -28.90
C ASP A 9 -10.33 -11.71 -30.11
N ILE A 10 -10.14 -10.82 -31.10
CA ILE A 10 -10.99 -10.78 -32.30
C ILE A 10 -11.07 -12.14 -33.01
N GLN A 11 -9.98 -12.90 -33.05
CA GLN A 11 -9.93 -14.19 -33.75
C GLN A 11 -10.76 -15.25 -33.02
N ARG A 12 -10.59 -15.32 -31.70
CA ARG A 12 -11.27 -16.32 -30.85
C ARG A 12 -12.74 -15.98 -30.64
N ASP A 13 -13.04 -14.73 -30.33
CA ASP A 13 -14.33 -14.32 -29.78
C ASP A 13 -15.32 -13.85 -30.87
N ILE A 14 -14.81 -13.34 -31.99
CA ILE A 14 -15.62 -12.88 -33.13
C ILE A 14 -15.50 -13.82 -34.33
N VAL A 15 -14.30 -13.92 -34.92
CA VAL A 15 -14.09 -14.60 -36.22
C VAL A 15 -14.58 -16.05 -36.15
N SER A 16 -14.20 -16.78 -35.11
CA SER A 16 -14.62 -18.18 -34.91
C SER A 16 -16.16 -18.34 -34.84
N ASN A 17 -16.87 -17.37 -34.27
CA ASN A 17 -18.34 -17.41 -34.15
C ASN A 17 -19.02 -17.04 -35.47
N ILE A 18 -18.47 -16.05 -36.21
CA ILE A 18 -18.95 -15.69 -37.54
C ILE A 18 -18.79 -16.87 -38.50
N LEU A 19 -17.62 -17.52 -38.49
CA LEU A 19 -17.35 -18.71 -39.31
C LEU A 19 -18.34 -19.83 -38.99
N ALA A 20 -18.58 -20.14 -37.71
CA ALA A 20 -19.57 -21.15 -37.32
C ALA A 20 -21.00 -20.85 -37.81
N LYS A 21 -21.36 -19.57 -37.95
CA LYS A 21 -22.68 -19.15 -38.48
C LYS A 21 -22.72 -19.14 -40.00
N GLU A 22 -21.61 -18.85 -40.68
CA GLU A 22 -21.51 -18.74 -42.14
C GLU A 22 -21.09 -20.05 -42.86
N GLU A 23 -20.56 -21.05 -42.14
CA GLU A 23 -20.22 -22.39 -42.66
C GLU A 23 -21.41 -23.14 -43.28
N THR A 24 -22.64 -22.67 -43.07
CA THR A 24 -23.83 -23.14 -43.77
C THR A 24 -23.86 -22.78 -45.27
N VAL A 25 -22.93 -21.94 -45.78
CA VAL A 25 -23.03 -21.32 -47.13
C VAL A 25 -21.80 -21.51 -48.06
N GLY A 26 -20.69 -22.14 -47.66
CA GLY A 26 -19.70 -22.66 -48.65
C GLY A 26 -18.21 -22.57 -48.31
N ARG A 27 -17.44 -23.48 -48.93
CA ARG A 27 -16.22 -24.12 -48.40
C ARG A 27 -14.84 -23.53 -48.75
N ASN A 28 -14.73 -22.33 -49.33
CA ASN A 28 -13.45 -21.86 -49.93
C ASN A 28 -13.06 -20.39 -49.63
N ARG A 29 -13.49 -19.78 -48.52
CA ARG A 29 -13.29 -18.33 -48.27
C ARG A 29 -12.66 -17.97 -46.92
N ASP A 30 -12.03 -18.93 -46.26
CA ASP A 30 -11.55 -18.86 -44.87
C ASP A 30 -10.48 -17.78 -44.62
N ILE A 31 -9.77 -17.32 -45.67
CA ILE A 31 -8.65 -16.37 -45.54
C ILE A 31 -9.11 -14.90 -45.67
N VAL A 32 -10.21 -14.62 -46.36
CA VAL A 32 -10.66 -13.23 -46.66
C VAL A 32 -11.44 -12.62 -45.50
N LEU A 33 -12.24 -13.43 -44.79
CA LEU A 33 -13.01 -12.99 -43.61
C LEU A 33 -12.12 -12.57 -42.44
N VAL A 34 -10.99 -13.27 -42.27
CA VAL A 34 -10.01 -13.05 -41.18
C VAL A 34 -9.26 -11.71 -41.32
N ALA A 35 -9.04 -11.25 -42.55
CA ALA A 35 -8.21 -10.08 -42.84
C ALA A 35 -8.97 -8.74 -42.72
N ASP A 36 -10.31 -8.75 -42.82
CA ASP A 36 -11.12 -7.53 -42.89
C ASP A 36 -11.94 -7.25 -41.62
N THR A 37 -11.82 -8.07 -40.57
CA THR A 37 -12.47 -7.79 -39.28
C THR A 37 -11.74 -6.69 -38.52
N GLN A 38 -12.45 -5.61 -38.18
CA GLN A 38 -11.88 -4.41 -37.57
C GLN A 38 -12.68 -3.99 -36.33
N ILE A 39 -11.98 -3.65 -35.24
CA ILE A 39 -12.60 -3.09 -34.03
C ILE A 39 -12.83 -1.59 -34.22
N LEU A 40 -14.09 -1.17 -34.25
CA LEU A 40 -14.45 0.22 -34.50
C LEU A 40 -14.46 1.06 -33.21
N ASN A 41 -15.06 0.54 -32.14
CA ASN A 41 -15.16 1.22 -30.87
C ASN A 41 -15.37 0.24 -29.70
N VAL A 42 -15.09 0.70 -28.47
CA VAL A 42 -15.44 -0.01 -27.23
C VAL A 42 -16.35 0.91 -26.42
N GLU A 43 -17.57 0.45 -26.18
CA GLU A 43 -18.59 1.22 -25.48
C GLU A 43 -18.43 1.16 -23.95
N ARG A 44 -19.21 1.99 -23.24
CA ARG A 44 -19.14 2.10 -21.77
C ARG A 44 -19.46 0.79 -21.03
N ASP A 45 -20.29 -0.06 -21.61
CA ASP A 45 -20.63 -1.40 -21.10
C ASP A 45 -19.56 -2.45 -21.44
N GLU A 46 -18.35 -2.01 -21.82
CA GLU A 46 -17.25 -2.83 -22.32
C GLU A 46 -17.55 -3.59 -23.63
N ALA A 47 -18.71 -3.34 -24.24
CA ALA A 47 -19.08 -4.01 -25.46
C ALA A 47 -18.23 -3.53 -26.62
N VAL A 48 -17.74 -4.49 -27.41
CA VAL A 48 -16.86 -4.24 -28.54
C VAL A 48 -17.71 -4.13 -29.80
N VAL A 49 -17.68 -2.98 -30.46
CA VAL A 49 -18.34 -2.77 -31.75
C VAL A 49 -17.32 -2.99 -32.85
N TYR A 50 -17.66 -3.85 -33.80
CA TYR A 50 -16.75 -4.29 -34.85
C TYR A 50 -17.42 -4.30 -36.21
N SER A 51 -16.62 -4.26 -37.27
CA SER A 51 -17.05 -4.50 -38.63
C SER A 51 -16.36 -5.70 -39.24
N TRP A 52 -17.00 -6.29 -40.25
CA TRP A 52 -16.41 -7.32 -41.10
C TRP A 52 -17.00 -7.26 -42.50
N ARG A 53 -16.28 -7.83 -43.46
CA ARG A 53 -16.78 -8.01 -44.82
C ARG A 53 -17.63 -9.29 -44.88
N GLY A 54 -18.91 -9.15 -45.20
CA GLY A 54 -19.80 -10.29 -45.42
C GLY A 54 -19.57 -11.01 -46.74
N VAL A 55 -20.12 -12.22 -46.87
CA VAL A 55 -19.97 -13.11 -48.04
C VAL A 55 -20.37 -12.46 -49.38
N THR A 56 -21.29 -11.50 -49.36
CA THR A 56 -21.77 -10.76 -50.54
C THR A 56 -20.87 -9.58 -50.93
N GLY A 57 -19.79 -9.31 -50.18
CA GLY A 57 -18.93 -8.14 -50.37
C GLY A 57 -19.39 -6.88 -49.61
N ASN A 58 -20.45 -7.00 -48.83
CA ASN A 58 -21.05 -5.90 -48.07
C ASN A 58 -20.35 -5.71 -46.71
N THR A 59 -20.21 -4.47 -46.23
CA THR A 59 -19.71 -4.21 -44.87
C THR A 59 -20.83 -4.43 -43.85
N ARG A 60 -20.58 -5.23 -42.82
CA ARG A 60 -21.51 -5.48 -41.71
C ARG A 60 -20.94 -4.92 -40.40
N ILE A 61 -21.82 -4.49 -39.49
CA ILE A 61 -21.47 -4.01 -38.15
C ILE A 61 -22.14 -4.91 -37.11
N GLY A 62 -21.36 -5.32 -36.10
CA GLY A 62 -21.81 -6.15 -34.99
C GLY A 62 -21.37 -5.61 -33.64
N LYS A 63 -22.05 -6.09 -32.59
CA LYS A 63 -21.71 -5.87 -31.18
C LYS A 63 -21.34 -7.22 -30.56
N TYR A 64 -20.21 -7.24 -29.87
CA TYR A 64 -19.83 -8.33 -28.98
C TYR A 64 -19.97 -7.87 -27.53
N ASP A 65 -20.72 -8.60 -26.73
CA ASP A 65 -20.82 -8.38 -25.28
C ASP A 65 -19.88 -9.36 -24.56
N PRO A 66 -18.81 -8.87 -23.88
CA PRO A 66 -17.88 -9.72 -23.14
C PRO A 66 -18.51 -10.50 -21.98
N HIS A 67 -19.59 -9.99 -21.38
CA HIS A 67 -20.23 -10.62 -20.23
C HIS A 67 -21.07 -11.83 -20.63
N THR A 68 -21.89 -11.68 -21.67
CA THR A 68 -22.72 -12.77 -22.21
C THR A 68 -21.99 -13.65 -23.24
N LYS A 69 -20.84 -13.18 -23.75
CA LYS A 69 -20.06 -13.79 -24.85
C LYS A 69 -20.88 -13.97 -26.13
N GLN A 70 -21.87 -13.11 -26.36
CA GLN A 70 -22.75 -13.18 -27.52
C GLN A 70 -22.37 -12.14 -28.59
N ASN A 71 -22.54 -12.55 -29.85
CA ASN A 71 -22.37 -11.71 -31.03
C ASN A 71 -23.74 -11.36 -31.63
N LYS A 72 -24.03 -10.06 -31.74
CA LYS A 72 -25.26 -9.51 -32.32
C LYS A 72 -24.94 -8.70 -33.59
N LEU A 73 -25.58 -9.05 -34.71
CA LEU A 73 -25.55 -8.23 -35.93
C LEU A 73 -26.43 -7.00 -35.73
N LEU A 74 -25.90 -5.81 -36.04
CA LEU A 74 -26.62 -4.54 -35.86
C LEU A 74 -27.10 -3.96 -37.19
N TYR A 75 -26.21 -3.91 -38.19
CA TYR A 75 -26.50 -3.27 -39.48
C TYR A 75 -25.66 -3.86 -40.60
N THR A 76 -26.21 -3.86 -41.82
CA THR A 76 -25.53 -4.29 -43.05
C THR A 76 -25.65 -3.19 -44.09
N PHE A 77 -24.52 -2.73 -44.64
CA PHE A 77 -24.51 -1.79 -45.75
C PHE A 77 -24.76 -2.51 -47.08
N ASP A 78 -25.35 -1.82 -48.05
CA ASP A 78 -25.57 -2.39 -49.40
C ASP A 78 -24.28 -2.52 -50.22
N LYS A 79 -23.25 -1.73 -49.87
CA LYS A 79 -21.96 -1.67 -50.56
C LYS A 79 -20.82 -1.82 -49.57
N GLN A 80 -19.63 -2.11 -50.08
CA GLN A 80 -18.42 -2.04 -49.29
C GLN A 80 -18.12 -0.58 -48.93
N VAL A 81 -18.05 -0.30 -47.64
CA VAL A 81 -17.71 1.01 -47.07
C VAL A 81 -16.56 0.87 -46.07
N CYS A 82 -15.69 1.86 -46.02
CA CYS A 82 -14.64 1.97 -45.00
C CYS A 82 -15.19 2.79 -43.83
N ILE A 83 -15.24 2.18 -42.65
CA ILE A 83 -15.76 2.82 -41.44
C ILE A 83 -14.57 3.27 -40.60
N SER A 84 -14.54 4.54 -40.19
CA SER A 84 -13.47 5.10 -39.35
C SER A 84 -13.83 5.13 -37.86
N ASN A 85 -15.13 5.19 -37.54
CA ASN A 85 -15.65 5.13 -36.17
C ASN A 85 -17.14 4.80 -36.17
N CYS A 86 -17.64 4.20 -35.09
CA CYS A 86 -19.06 4.08 -34.83
C CYS A 86 -19.37 4.12 -33.33
N SER A 87 -20.59 4.50 -32.97
CA SER A 87 -21.08 4.39 -31.60
C SER A 87 -22.58 4.07 -31.57
N LEU A 88 -23.03 3.46 -30.49
CA LEU A 88 -24.41 3.03 -30.25
C LEU A 88 -25.05 3.79 -29.09
N ASN A 89 -26.34 4.05 -29.21
CA ASN A 89 -27.11 4.56 -28.06
C ASN A 89 -27.40 3.45 -27.04
N LYS A 90 -27.75 3.84 -25.81
CA LYS A 90 -28.08 2.92 -24.70
C LYS A 90 -29.18 1.90 -25.04
N GLU A 91 -30.13 2.26 -25.88
CA GLU A 91 -31.27 1.39 -26.25
C GLU A 91 -30.97 0.48 -27.46
N GLU A 92 -29.79 0.60 -28.08
CA GLU A 92 -29.40 -0.14 -29.29
C GLU A 92 -30.36 0.06 -30.48
N THR A 93 -30.99 1.23 -30.56
CA THR A 93 -31.92 1.63 -31.64
C THR A 93 -31.29 2.57 -32.66
N LEU A 94 -30.24 3.30 -32.26
CA LEU A 94 -29.52 4.25 -33.09
C LEU A 94 -28.05 3.89 -33.20
N LEU A 95 -27.53 4.01 -34.43
CA LEU A 95 -26.14 3.79 -34.77
C LEU A 95 -25.60 5.04 -35.47
N ALA A 96 -24.56 5.64 -34.89
CA ALA A 96 -23.82 6.73 -35.51
C ALA A 96 -22.56 6.15 -36.16
N VAL A 97 -22.31 6.46 -37.43
CA VAL A 97 -21.17 5.92 -38.20
C VAL A 97 -20.46 7.04 -38.92
N SER A 98 -19.13 7.06 -38.82
CA SER A 98 -18.27 7.91 -39.66
C SER A 98 -17.61 7.05 -40.73
N LEU A 99 -17.82 7.45 -41.99
CA LEU A 99 -17.33 6.75 -43.17
C LEU A 99 -16.20 7.53 -43.82
N THR A 100 -15.21 6.80 -44.32
CA THR A 100 -14.12 7.33 -45.14
C THR A 100 -14.32 6.87 -46.57
N ARG A 101 -14.37 7.81 -47.52
CA ARG A 101 -14.42 7.46 -48.94
C ARG A 101 -13.01 7.29 -49.49
N SER A 102 -12.67 6.07 -49.92
CA SER A 102 -11.46 5.83 -50.70
C SER A 102 -11.66 6.35 -52.14
N VAL A 103 -10.60 6.87 -52.75
CA VAL A 103 -10.62 7.54 -54.08
C VAL A 103 -10.65 6.52 -55.23
N GLN A 104 -10.94 5.24 -54.98
CA GLN A 104 -10.88 4.22 -56.02
C GLN A 104 -12.16 4.18 -56.87
N GLY A 105 -12.16 4.96 -57.96
CA GLY A 105 -12.93 4.69 -59.17
C GLY A 105 -14.12 5.62 -59.44
N GLY A 106 -13.93 6.57 -60.38
CA GLY A 106 -14.98 7.36 -61.04
C GLY A 106 -14.63 8.84 -61.21
N ASP A 107 -14.78 9.36 -62.44
CA ASP A 107 -14.34 10.68 -62.96
C ASP A 107 -14.92 11.95 -62.31
N LEU A 108 -15.49 11.86 -61.10
CA LEU A 108 -16.02 13.00 -60.35
C LEU A 108 -15.33 13.07 -58.99
N LYS A 109 -14.55 14.15 -58.77
CA LYS A 109 -14.01 14.46 -57.44
C LYS A 109 -15.16 14.48 -56.43
N PRO A 110 -15.14 13.64 -55.37
CA PRO A 110 -16.17 13.70 -54.35
C PRO A 110 -16.15 15.07 -53.66
N VAL A 111 -17.34 15.57 -53.30
CA VAL A 111 -17.50 16.89 -52.65
C VAL A 111 -16.93 16.91 -51.22
N SER A 112 -16.82 15.75 -50.55
CA SER A 112 -16.25 15.61 -49.20
C SER A 112 -15.61 14.24 -48.96
N LYS A 113 -14.47 14.19 -48.25
CA LYS A 113 -13.72 12.95 -47.93
C LYS A 113 -14.34 12.08 -46.84
N TYR A 114 -14.95 12.68 -45.82
CA TYR A 114 -15.56 11.99 -44.69
C TYR A 114 -17.06 12.29 -44.60
N LEU A 115 -17.84 11.26 -44.29
CA LEU A 115 -19.30 11.34 -44.19
C LEU A 115 -19.77 10.71 -42.88
N THR A 116 -20.44 11.50 -42.03
CA THR A 116 -21.01 11.02 -40.76
C THR A 116 -22.51 10.82 -40.90
N LEU A 117 -22.98 9.62 -40.60
CA LEU A 117 -24.37 9.18 -40.71
C LEU A 117 -24.95 8.83 -39.34
N LEU A 118 -26.24 9.11 -39.16
CA LEU A 118 -27.08 8.60 -38.08
C LEU A 118 -28.10 7.64 -38.67
N ILE A 119 -28.11 6.40 -38.21
CA ILE A 119 -28.90 5.30 -38.76
C ILE A 119 -29.82 4.76 -37.66
N GLU A 120 -31.11 4.66 -37.95
CA GLU A 120 -32.05 3.87 -37.15
C GLU A 120 -31.89 2.39 -37.52
N ILE A 121 -31.56 1.55 -36.54
CA ILE A 121 -31.32 0.12 -36.75
C ILE A 121 -32.50 -0.77 -36.33
N HIS A 122 -33.39 -0.27 -35.47
CA HIS A 122 -34.55 -1.03 -34.97
C HIS A 122 -35.81 -0.15 -34.86
N PRO A 123 -36.57 0.07 -35.96
CA PRO A 123 -36.49 -0.54 -37.29
C PRO A 123 -35.49 0.15 -38.23
N ILE A 124 -34.99 -0.58 -39.24
CA ILE A 124 -34.15 -0.02 -40.31
C ILE A 124 -35.01 0.85 -41.24
N ASN A 125 -35.13 2.14 -40.93
CA ASN A 125 -36.00 3.05 -41.68
C ASN A 125 -35.26 4.30 -42.17
N ASN A 126 -34.60 5.05 -41.28
CA ASN A 126 -34.03 6.35 -41.63
C ASN A 126 -32.51 6.39 -41.51
N THR A 127 -31.86 6.96 -42.54
CA THR A 127 -30.44 7.33 -42.51
C THR A 127 -30.32 8.84 -42.75
N LYS A 128 -29.73 9.56 -41.79
CA LYS A 128 -29.52 11.02 -41.88
C LYS A 128 -28.04 11.34 -41.95
N VAL A 129 -27.66 12.25 -42.85
CA VAL A 129 -26.31 12.81 -42.89
C VAL A 129 -26.19 13.89 -41.82
N ILE A 130 -25.30 13.70 -40.84
CA ILE A 130 -25.05 14.67 -39.77
C ILE A 130 -24.02 15.71 -40.20
N LYS A 131 -22.90 15.25 -40.78
CA LYS A 131 -21.77 16.08 -41.18
C LYS A 131 -21.07 15.47 -42.40
N ALA A 132 -20.73 16.30 -43.38
CA ALA A 132 -19.97 15.94 -44.58
C ALA A 132 -18.83 16.93 -44.73
N VAL A 133 -17.59 16.49 -44.50
CA VAL A 133 -16.40 17.35 -44.39
C VAL A 133 -15.14 16.65 -44.91
N ASP A 134 -14.08 17.42 -45.12
CA ASP A 134 -12.78 16.92 -45.57
C ASP A 134 -11.82 16.52 -44.45
N CYS A 135 -12.20 16.77 -43.20
CA CYS A 135 -11.47 16.36 -42.00
C CYS A 135 -12.13 15.15 -41.32
N LYS A 136 -11.38 14.43 -40.47
CA LYS A 136 -11.95 13.27 -39.78
C LYS A 136 -12.99 13.72 -38.76
N VAL A 137 -14.04 12.91 -38.66
CA VAL A 137 -15.10 13.08 -37.67
C VAL A 137 -15.22 11.80 -36.87
N LYS A 138 -15.22 11.92 -35.56
CA LYS A 138 -15.45 10.86 -34.60
C LYS A 138 -16.77 11.11 -33.87
N VAL A 139 -17.48 10.03 -33.56
CA VAL A 139 -18.82 10.04 -32.97
C VAL A 139 -18.87 9.19 -31.71
N GLN A 140 -19.58 9.65 -30.68
CA GLN A 140 -19.75 8.94 -29.43
C GLN A 140 -21.09 9.28 -28.76
N PHE A 141 -21.90 8.29 -28.42
CA PHE A 141 -23.13 8.51 -27.66
C PHE A 141 -22.87 8.71 -26.17
N LEU A 142 -23.69 9.55 -25.54
CA LEU A 142 -23.73 9.74 -24.09
C LEU A 142 -24.73 8.77 -23.44
N TYR A 143 -24.39 8.25 -22.26
CA TYR A 143 -25.24 7.30 -21.55
C TYR A 143 -26.01 7.98 -20.41
N PRO A 144 -27.35 7.99 -20.44
CA PRO A 144 -28.18 8.59 -19.38
C PRO A 144 -28.18 7.78 -18.08
N HIS A 145 -28.64 8.39 -16.97
CA HIS A 145 -28.66 7.75 -15.65
C HIS A 145 -29.43 6.42 -15.67
N LEU A 146 -28.92 5.43 -14.91
CA LEU A 146 -29.56 4.12 -14.71
C LEU A 146 -30.99 4.17 -14.10
N SER A 147 -31.39 5.29 -13.48
CA SER A 147 -32.66 5.43 -12.75
C SER A 147 -33.84 5.93 -13.60
N GLN A 148 -33.60 6.43 -14.81
CA GLN A 148 -34.68 6.84 -15.72
C GLN A 148 -34.98 5.71 -16.71
N ASN A 149 -36.10 5.02 -16.48
CA ASN A 149 -36.62 3.97 -17.36
C ASN A 149 -37.19 4.49 -18.70
N MET A 150 -37.08 5.80 -18.96
CA MET A 150 -37.68 6.47 -20.13
C MET A 150 -36.69 7.51 -20.66
N VAL A 151 -35.88 7.16 -21.67
CA VAL A 151 -34.98 8.12 -22.33
C VAL A 151 -35.75 8.76 -23.48
N GLN A 152 -36.33 9.94 -23.26
CA GLN A 152 -37.01 10.71 -24.32
C GLN A 152 -36.03 11.39 -25.29
N GLU A 153 -34.76 11.53 -24.89
CA GLU A 153 -33.73 12.15 -25.72
C GLU A 153 -32.40 11.39 -25.61
N SER A 154 -31.80 11.10 -26.77
CA SER A 154 -30.44 10.59 -26.89
C SER A 154 -29.50 11.71 -27.30
N HIS A 155 -28.28 11.68 -26.79
CA HIS A 155 -27.27 12.68 -27.12
C HIS A 155 -26.05 12.06 -27.79
N LEU A 156 -25.62 12.70 -28.86
CA LEU A 156 -24.47 12.28 -29.66
C LEU A 156 -23.42 13.38 -29.66
N LEU A 157 -22.20 13.05 -29.24
CA LEU A 157 -21.03 13.90 -29.44
C LEU A 157 -20.44 13.64 -30.81
N VAL A 158 -20.20 14.71 -31.56
CA VAL A 158 -19.58 14.71 -32.88
C VAL A 158 -18.34 15.59 -32.80
N ALA A 159 -17.16 14.97 -32.78
CA ALA A 159 -15.87 15.63 -32.69
C ALA A 159 -15.20 15.61 -34.05
N ALA A 160 -14.81 16.78 -34.56
CA ALA A 160 -14.18 16.91 -35.86
C ALA A 160 -12.78 17.52 -35.74
N GLU A 161 -11.85 17.06 -36.58
CA GLU A 161 -10.46 17.52 -36.60
C GLU A 161 -10.29 18.95 -37.13
N ASP A 162 -11.36 19.58 -37.62
CA ASP A 162 -11.41 21.02 -37.93
C ASP A 162 -11.46 21.91 -36.68
N GLY A 163 -11.40 21.32 -35.48
CA GLY A 163 -11.32 22.05 -34.21
C GLY A 163 -12.66 22.29 -33.54
N TYR A 164 -13.72 21.56 -33.94
CA TYR A 164 -15.04 21.69 -33.33
C TYR A 164 -15.61 20.39 -32.74
N ILE A 165 -16.27 20.51 -31.58
CA ILE A 165 -17.05 19.42 -30.96
C ILE A 165 -18.48 19.90 -30.72
N ASP A 166 -19.43 19.18 -31.32
CA ASP A 166 -20.87 19.43 -31.21
C ASP A 166 -21.57 18.34 -30.42
N LYS A 167 -22.53 18.73 -29.58
CA LYS A 167 -23.50 17.83 -28.95
C LYS A 167 -24.81 17.92 -29.72
N TYR A 168 -25.24 16.82 -30.34
CA TYR A 168 -26.52 16.70 -31.00
C TYR A 168 -27.56 16.13 -30.05
N HIS A 169 -28.76 16.70 -30.08
CA HIS A 169 -29.93 16.23 -29.33
C HIS A 169 -30.87 15.50 -30.29
N ILE A 170 -31.16 14.24 -29.97
CA ILE A 170 -31.97 13.34 -30.79
C ILE A 170 -33.18 12.95 -29.97
N GLN A 171 -34.34 13.47 -30.35
CA GLN A 171 -35.60 13.15 -29.68
C GLN A 171 -36.05 11.74 -30.07
N LEU A 172 -36.48 10.97 -29.07
CA LEU A 172 -36.87 9.57 -29.19
C LEU A 172 -38.36 9.42 -28.84
N GLY A 173 -39.12 8.80 -29.75
CA GLY A 173 -40.53 8.49 -29.57
C GLY A 173 -40.78 6.98 -29.60
N ARG A 174 -41.76 6.51 -28.83
CA ARG A 174 -42.22 5.11 -28.91
C ARG A 174 -43.32 4.95 -29.94
N GLN A 175 -43.18 3.97 -30.83
CA GLN A 175 -44.29 3.43 -31.63
C GLN A 175 -44.85 2.17 -30.95
N GLU A 176 -46.13 1.87 -31.20
CA GLU A 176 -46.83 0.70 -30.65
C GLU A 176 -46.02 -0.59 -30.92
N GLY A 177 -45.69 -1.34 -29.86
CA GLY A 177 -44.88 -2.57 -29.94
C GLY A 177 -43.43 -2.50 -29.41
N CYS A 178 -43.11 -1.55 -28.51
CA CYS A 178 -41.80 -1.40 -27.84
C CYS A 178 -40.63 -0.89 -28.71
N LYS A 179 -40.88 -0.22 -29.85
CA LYS A 179 -39.82 0.32 -30.71
C LYS A 179 -39.61 1.81 -30.46
N VAL A 180 -38.36 2.21 -30.20
CA VAL A 180 -37.97 3.61 -30.02
C VAL A 180 -37.39 4.13 -31.32
N VAL A 181 -37.97 5.21 -31.86
CA VAL A 181 -37.69 5.79 -33.20
C VAL A 181 -37.38 7.28 -33.05
N MET A 182 -36.60 7.88 -33.94
CA MET A 182 -36.34 9.32 -33.90
C MET A 182 -37.62 10.13 -34.17
N GLN A 183 -37.88 11.13 -33.32
CA GLN A 183 -38.87 12.17 -33.58
C GLN A 183 -38.20 13.36 -34.29
N ASN A 184 -38.90 13.97 -35.26
CA ASN A 184 -38.44 15.12 -36.05
C ASN A 184 -37.11 14.91 -36.81
N THR A 185 -37.20 14.28 -37.98
CA THR A 185 -36.05 13.96 -38.84
C THR A 185 -35.49 15.16 -39.62
N GLU A 186 -36.16 16.31 -39.67
CA GLU A 186 -35.76 17.44 -40.53
C GLU A 186 -34.57 18.23 -39.93
N HIS A 187 -34.62 18.63 -38.65
CA HIS A 187 -33.57 19.42 -38.00
C HIS A 187 -33.16 18.84 -36.66
N LEU A 188 -31.92 18.34 -36.56
CA LEU A 188 -31.34 17.94 -35.29
C LEU A 188 -30.79 19.19 -34.59
N VAL A 189 -31.26 19.45 -33.37
CA VAL A 189 -30.74 20.54 -32.54
C VAL A 189 -29.32 20.19 -32.12
N LYS A 190 -28.40 21.17 -32.21
CA LYS A 190 -27.01 20.99 -31.82
C LYS A 190 -26.51 22.15 -30.97
N ASP A 191 -25.70 21.82 -29.96
CA ASP A 191 -24.99 22.76 -29.12
C ASP A 191 -23.49 22.64 -29.36
N ARG A 192 -22.79 23.77 -29.53
CA ARG A 192 -21.33 23.78 -29.62
C ARG A 192 -20.74 23.59 -28.23
N VAL A 193 -20.03 22.49 -28.01
CA VAL A 193 -19.37 22.21 -26.72
C VAL A 193 -18.05 22.97 -26.61
N THR A 194 -17.23 22.91 -27.66
CA THR A 194 -15.97 23.64 -27.75
C THR A 194 -15.58 23.94 -29.19
N ASP A 195 -14.83 25.02 -29.36
CA ASP A 195 -14.19 25.53 -30.56
C ASP A 195 -12.66 25.67 -30.37
N ASP A 196 -11.93 25.75 -31.48
CA ASP A 196 -10.48 26.01 -31.55
C ASP A 196 -9.59 25.13 -30.66
N PHE A 197 -9.89 23.83 -30.54
CA PHE A 197 -9.04 22.90 -29.80
C PHE A 197 -7.97 22.25 -30.68
N CYS A 198 -6.82 21.91 -30.09
CA CYS A 198 -5.70 21.23 -30.75
C CYS A 198 -5.55 19.76 -30.33
N TRP A 199 -6.17 19.37 -29.21
CA TRP A 199 -6.16 17.99 -28.71
C TRP A 199 -7.42 17.74 -27.87
N ALA A 200 -8.00 16.55 -27.95
CA ALA A 200 -9.08 16.11 -27.09
C ALA A 200 -9.00 14.61 -26.75
N GLN A 201 -9.39 14.26 -25.53
CA GLN A 201 -9.50 12.89 -25.03
C GLN A 201 -10.86 12.66 -24.37
N TRP A 202 -11.51 11.57 -24.77
CA TRP A 202 -12.76 11.10 -24.20
C TRP A 202 -12.54 10.05 -23.10
N ASP A 203 -13.33 10.15 -22.03
CA ASP A 203 -13.45 9.12 -21.00
C ASP A 203 -14.91 8.67 -20.92
N SER A 204 -15.22 7.46 -21.39
CA SER A 204 -16.60 6.94 -21.40
C SER A 204 -17.08 6.46 -20.03
N ASP A 205 -16.19 6.06 -19.11
CA ASP A 205 -16.58 5.58 -17.79
C ASP A 205 -17.22 6.70 -16.99
N THR A 206 -16.56 7.86 -17.00
CA THR A 206 -16.96 9.06 -16.25
C THR A 206 -17.69 10.11 -17.09
N GLN A 207 -17.80 9.91 -18.41
CA GLN A 207 -18.35 10.85 -19.39
C GLN A 207 -17.74 12.24 -19.27
N ARG A 208 -16.40 12.28 -19.38
CA ARG A 208 -15.60 13.50 -19.32
C ARG A 208 -14.86 13.71 -20.63
N LEU A 209 -14.84 14.96 -21.06
CA LEU A 209 -14.09 15.40 -22.23
C LEU A 209 -12.98 16.34 -21.77
N PHE A 210 -11.73 15.90 -21.94
CA PHE A 210 -10.56 16.73 -21.76
C PHE A 210 -10.15 17.31 -23.11
N PHE A 211 -9.88 18.60 -23.19
CA PHE A 211 -9.40 19.22 -24.42
C PHE A 211 -8.42 20.37 -24.16
N LEU A 212 -7.56 20.62 -25.13
CA LEU A 212 -6.48 21.59 -25.06
C LEU A 212 -6.69 22.69 -26.10
N THR A 213 -6.66 23.95 -25.66
CA THR A 213 -6.75 25.12 -26.56
C THR A 213 -5.40 25.83 -26.64
N SER A 214 -5.03 26.30 -27.83
CA SER A 214 -3.72 26.90 -28.14
C SER A 214 -3.86 28.32 -28.71
N LYS A 215 -4.46 29.25 -27.96
CA LYS A 215 -4.59 30.66 -28.40
C LYS A 215 -3.30 31.46 -28.15
N GLU A 216 -2.89 31.59 -26.89
CA GLU A 216 -1.64 32.25 -26.48
C GLU A 216 -0.75 31.31 -25.65
N LYS A 217 -1.38 30.62 -24.68
CA LYS A 217 -0.79 29.53 -23.89
C LYS A 217 -1.67 28.30 -24.03
N TYR A 218 -1.07 27.13 -23.84
CA TYR A 218 -1.82 25.88 -23.80
C TYR A 218 -2.65 25.81 -22.50
N VAL A 219 -3.96 25.64 -22.64
CA VAL A 219 -4.88 25.54 -21.50
C VAL A 219 -5.69 24.25 -21.62
N LEU A 220 -5.51 23.36 -20.65
CA LEU A 220 -6.27 22.12 -20.52
C LEU A 220 -7.60 22.42 -19.84
N LYS A 221 -8.70 22.04 -20.48
CA LYS A 221 -10.05 22.18 -19.92
C LYS A 221 -10.72 20.81 -19.83
N CYS A 222 -11.58 20.63 -18.84
CA CYS A 222 -12.45 19.47 -18.74
C CYS A 222 -13.92 19.88 -18.75
N VAL A 223 -14.69 19.26 -19.62
CA VAL A 223 -16.16 19.29 -19.61
C VAL A 223 -16.66 18.01 -18.98
N GLN A 224 -17.53 18.13 -17.97
CA GLN A 224 -18.26 17.01 -17.40
C GLN A 224 -19.66 16.99 -18.01
N PHE A 225 -20.05 15.85 -18.56
CA PHE A 225 -21.43 15.60 -18.95
C PHE A 225 -22.16 14.99 -17.75
N PHE A 226 -23.22 15.66 -17.28
CA PHE A 226 -24.04 15.16 -16.20
C PHE A 226 -25.19 14.29 -16.75
N PRO A 227 -25.70 13.35 -15.95
CA PRO A 227 -26.83 12.51 -16.36
C PRO A 227 -28.10 13.31 -16.65
N ASP A 228 -28.28 14.48 -16.03
CA ASP A 228 -29.42 15.39 -16.19
C ASP A 228 -29.30 16.29 -17.45
N HIS A 229 -28.62 15.79 -18.48
CA HIS A 229 -28.52 16.37 -19.83
C HIS A 229 -27.75 17.70 -19.97
N ASN A 230 -27.29 18.32 -18.88
CA ASN A 230 -26.44 19.51 -18.90
C ASN A 230 -24.94 19.17 -18.86
N TYR A 231 -24.11 19.98 -19.52
CA TYR A 231 -22.65 19.92 -19.44
C TYR A 231 -22.09 21.21 -18.85
N GLU A 232 -21.04 21.09 -18.04
CA GLU A 232 -20.34 22.24 -17.48
C GLU A 232 -18.83 22.07 -17.63
N ILE A 233 -18.14 23.18 -17.91
CA ILE A 233 -16.68 23.24 -17.82
C ILE A 233 -16.32 23.35 -16.34
N LEU A 234 -15.81 22.27 -15.77
CA LEU A 234 -15.51 22.20 -14.33
C LEU A 234 -14.03 22.40 -14.00
N PHE A 235 -13.13 22.26 -14.96
CA PHE A 235 -11.69 22.30 -14.71
C PHE A 235 -10.96 23.07 -15.79
N ILE A 236 -10.01 23.90 -15.37
CA ILE A 236 -9.11 24.66 -16.24
C ILE A 236 -7.72 24.65 -15.61
N LEU A 237 -6.71 24.22 -16.38
CA LEU A 237 -5.31 24.21 -15.98
C LEU A 237 -4.43 24.76 -17.12
N PRO A 238 -3.73 25.88 -16.91
CA PRO A 238 -2.66 26.31 -17.81
C PRO A 238 -1.51 25.30 -17.78
N LEU A 239 -1.02 24.90 -18.95
CA LEU A 239 0.12 24.01 -19.12
C LEU A 239 1.22 24.72 -19.91
N GLU A 240 2.45 24.55 -19.47
CA GLU A 240 3.63 24.97 -20.23
C GLU A 240 4.06 23.78 -21.10
N LEU A 241 3.72 23.83 -22.38
CA LEU A 241 4.06 22.79 -23.35
C LEU A 241 5.05 23.34 -24.38
N PRO A 242 5.89 22.49 -24.99
CA PRO A 242 6.84 22.91 -26.02
C PRO A 242 6.15 23.59 -27.21
N ASN A 243 6.81 24.59 -27.80
CA ASN A 243 6.29 25.28 -28.97
C ASN A 243 6.15 24.32 -30.16
N GLY A 244 5.02 24.39 -30.88
CA GLY A 244 4.77 23.52 -32.04
C GLY A 244 4.43 22.06 -31.69
N SER A 245 3.95 21.81 -30.46
CA SER A 245 3.63 20.45 -29.97
C SER A 245 2.62 19.67 -30.84
N PHE A 246 1.73 20.37 -31.55
CA PHE A 246 0.67 19.78 -32.37
C PHE A 246 0.71 20.36 -33.79
N THR A 247 0.94 19.50 -34.78
CA THR A 247 0.85 19.82 -36.21
C THR A 247 -0.57 19.66 -36.76
N SER A 248 -1.40 18.86 -36.09
CA SER A 248 -2.81 18.62 -36.41
C SER A 248 -3.61 18.35 -35.13
N VAL A 249 -4.93 18.51 -35.22
CA VAL A 249 -5.85 18.17 -34.13
C VAL A 249 -5.80 16.66 -33.84
N ARG A 250 -5.71 16.28 -32.57
CA ARG A 250 -5.68 14.88 -32.14
C ARG A 250 -6.91 14.52 -31.31
N LEU A 251 -7.57 13.41 -31.67
CA LEU A 251 -8.71 12.85 -30.95
C LEU A 251 -8.32 11.49 -30.37
N LEU A 252 -8.38 11.35 -29.04
CA LEU A 252 -8.08 10.12 -28.31
C LEU A 252 -9.34 9.50 -27.69
N ASN A 253 -9.40 8.16 -27.68
CA ASN A 253 -10.47 7.37 -27.07
C ASN A 253 -11.88 7.58 -27.69
N PHE A 254 -11.95 7.98 -28.96
CA PHE A 254 -13.20 8.01 -29.74
C PHE A 254 -13.25 6.87 -30.78
N GLY A 255 -12.74 5.67 -30.44
CA GLY A 255 -12.63 4.53 -31.36
C GLY A 255 -11.36 4.49 -32.23
N HIS A 256 -10.98 3.32 -32.74
CA HIS A 256 -9.73 3.09 -33.49
C HIS A 256 -9.93 3.23 -35.00
N ASP A 257 -8.99 3.87 -35.70
CA ASP A 257 -9.03 4.10 -37.14
C ASP A 257 -7.85 3.38 -37.83
N TYR A 258 -8.15 2.31 -38.58
CA TYR A 258 -7.14 1.47 -39.23
C TYR A 258 -6.53 2.10 -40.50
N TYR A 259 -7.11 3.18 -41.03
CA TYR A 259 -6.80 3.61 -42.41
C TYR A 259 -5.69 4.66 -42.52
N GLN A 260 -5.15 5.20 -41.42
CA GLN A 260 -4.06 6.19 -41.51
C GLN A 260 -3.27 6.37 -40.20
N GLU A 261 -2.14 5.67 -40.07
CA GLU A 261 -1.22 5.85 -38.92
C GLU A 261 0.23 6.21 -39.27
N GLN A 262 0.53 6.55 -40.53
CA GLN A 262 1.93 6.79 -40.94
C GLN A 262 2.51 8.20 -40.67
N GLU A 263 1.79 9.12 -40.01
CA GLU A 263 2.30 10.50 -39.76
C GLU A 263 2.21 10.98 -38.30
N ASN A 264 2.39 10.09 -37.31
CA ASN A 264 2.36 10.47 -35.88
C ASN A 264 3.69 11.06 -35.37
N LYS A 265 4.19 12.16 -35.96
CA LYS A 265 5.47 12.79 -35.56
C LYS A 265 5.41 13.80 -34.39
N GLY A 266 4.22 14.11 -33.87
CA GLY A 266 4.02 15.09 -32.77
C GLY A 266 3.90 14.48 -31.36
N MET A 267 3.87 15.33 -30.33
CA MET A 267 3.84 14.98 -28.89
C MET A 267 2.67 14.08 -28.49
N LYS A 268 2.93 12.99 -27.76
CA LYS A 268 1.88 12.22 -27.07
C LYS A 268 1.50 12.91 -25.77
N LEU A 269 0.19 13.07 -25.55
CA LEU A 269 -0.42 13.64 -24.36
C LEU A 269 -1.57 12.72 -23.92
N THR A 270 -1.61 12.35 -22.65
CA THR A 270 -2.67 11.53 -22.05
C THR A 270 -3.02 12.03 -20.67
N VAL A 271 -4.31 12.10 -20.36
CA VAL A 271 -4.83 12.46 -19.04
C VAL A 271 -5.36 11.20 -18.36
N PHE A 272 -4.95 10.97 -17.11
CA PHE A 272 -5.47 9.88 -16.28
C PHE A 272 -6.21 10.45 -15.08
N THR A 273 -7.39 9.89 -14.82
CA THR A 273 -8.18 10.17 -13.62
C THR A 273 -8.56 8.88 -12.91
N ASP A 274 -8.43 8.88 -11.58
CA ASP A 274 -8.82 7.75 -10.73
C ASP A 274 -10.08 8.10 -9.91
N LYS A 275 -10.81 7.08 -9.47
CA LYS A 275 -11.96 7.24 -8.57
C LYS A 275 -11.58 7.85 -7.23
N THR A 276 -10.33 7.73 -6.80
CA THR A 276 -9.81 8.29 -5.52
C THR A 276 -9.36 9.75 -5.62
N GLY A 277 -9.80 10.50 -6.65
CA GLY A 277 -9.46 11.90 -6.82
C GLY A 277 -8.04 12.18 -7.32
N ILE A 278 -7.32 11.19 -7.85
CA ILE A 278 -6.00 11.36 -8.46
C ILE A 278 -6.17 11.81 -9.91
N MET A 279 -5.46 12.87 -10.28
CA MET A 279 -5.36 13.36 -11.65
C MET A 279 -3.90 13.55 -12.05
N CYS A 280 -3.54 13.00 -13.22
CA CYS A 280 -2.21 13.07 -13.80
C CYS A 280 -2.30 13.44 -15.29
N VAL A 281 -1.47 14.36 -15.74
CA VAL A 281 -1.33 14.73 -17.16
C VAL A 281 0.07 14.32 -17.61
N CYS A 282 0.18 13.39 -18.55
CA CYS A 282 1.46 12.86 -19.02
C CYS A 282 1.70 13.29 -20.46
N TYR A 283 2.88 13.81 -20.76
CA TYR A 283 3.25 14.17 -22.12
C TYR A 283 4.71 13.94 -22.45
N SER A 284 4.99 13.63 -23.71
CA SER A 284 6.33 13.40 -24.24
C SER A 284 6.91 14.65 -24.90
N HIS A 285 8.18 14.96 -24.67
CA HIS A 285 8.83 16.04 -25.42
C HIS A 285 9.23 15.60 -26.83
N PRO A 286 9.18 16.50 -27.83
CA PRO A 286 9.72 16.20 -29.15
C PRO A 286 11.24 15.98 -29.08
N LEU A 287 11.74 14.99 -29.82
CA LEU A 287 13.17 14.68 -29.90
C LEU A 287 13.88 15.75 -30.72
N HIS A 288 14.48 16.76 -30.06
CA HIS A 288 15.25 17.82 -30.70
C HIS A 288 16.73 17.43 -30.83
N GLY A 289 17.04 16.41 -31.63
CA GLY A 289 18.42 16.06 -31.99
C GLY A 289 19.33 15.57 -30.86
N THR A 290 18.84 15.48 -29.62
CA THR A 290 19.51 14.83 -28.48
C THR A 290 19.06 13.38 -28.38
N GLU A 291 20.00 12.47 -28.12
CA GLU A 291 19.73 11.03 -27.95
C GLU A 291 18.87 10.71 -26.71
N ASP A 292 18.66 11.67 -25.80
CA ASP A 292 17.90 11.49 -24.57
C ASP A 292 16.37 11.56 -24.77
N TYR A 293 15.64 10.65 -24.12
CA TYR A 293 14.19 10.66 -24.05
C TYR A 293 13.70 11.54 -22.90
N THR A 294 12.92 12.59 -23.22
CA THR A 294 12.33 13.48 -22.21
C THR A 294 10.81 13.35 -22.17
N TYR A 295 10.23 13.19 -20.98
CA TYR A 295 8.78 13.20 -20.77
C TYR A 295 8.43 13.82 -19.41
N THR A 296 7.21 14.34 -19.29
CA THR A 296 6.75 15.03 -18.07
C THR A 296 5.44 14.46 -17.58
N ILE A 297 5.35 14.33 -16.26
CA ILE A 297 4.13 13.94 -15.55
C ILE A 297 3.74 15.10 -14.63
N ALA A 298 2.64 15.77 -14.99
CA ALA A 298 1.99 16.78 -14.18
C ALA A 298 1.02 16.12 -13.20
N LEU A 299 1.38 16.10 -11.91
CA LEU A 299 0.54 15.60 -10.82
C LEU A 299 -0.37 16.71 -10.31
N VAL A 300 -1.50 16.91 -10.99
CA VAL A 300 -2.44 18.00 -10.69
C VAL A 300 -2.89 17.98 -9.22
N HIS A 301 -3.15 16.78 -8.69
CA HIS A 301 -3.57 16.59 -7.30
C HIS A 301 -2.49 16.93 -6.26
N LYS A 302 -1.22 17.05 -6.66
CA LYS A 302 -0.10 17.49 -5.81
C LYS A 302 0.38 18.92 -6.13
N GLY A 303 -0.03 19.51 -7.25
CA GLY A 303 0.37 20.86 -7.62
C GLY A 303 1.79 21.00 -8.17
N PHE A 304 2.45 19.91 -8.57
CA PHE A 304 3.77 19.95 -9.22
C PHE A 304 3.86 18.99 -10.41
N SER A 305 4.76 19.29 -11.34
CA SER A 305 5.17 18.42 -12.45
C SER A 305 6.56 17.86 -12.18
N LYS A 306 6.83 16.67 -12.73
CA LYS A 306 8.18 16.12 -12.81
C LYS A 306 8.53 15.82 -14.25
N THR A 307 9.61 16.42 -14.71
CA THR A 307 10.20 16.17 -16.02
C THR A 307 11.34 15.18 -15.85
N PHE A 308 11.27 14.07 -16.57
CA PHE A 308 12.26 13.01 -16.57
C PHE A 308 13.01 13.02 -17.90
N THR A 309 14.34 13.02 -17.83
CA THR A 309 15.25 12.89 -18.97
C THR A 309 16.04 11.61 -18.79
N VAL A 310 15.87 10.68 -19.73
CA VAL A 310 16.46 9.33 -19.70
C VAL A 310 17.48 9.21 -20.81
N ALA A 311 18.73 8.93 -20.44
CA ALA A 311 19.78 8.60 -21.41
C ALA A 311 19.62 7.13 -21.85
N PRO A 312 19.46 6.83 -23.14
CA PRO A 312 19.38 5.45 -23.62
C PRO A 312 20.73 4.73 -23.40
N GLN A 313 20.69 3.44 -23.04
CA GLN A 313 21.90 2.61 -23.00
C GLN A 313 22.30 2.22 -24.43
N GLU A 314 23.59 2.34 -24.75
CA GLU A 314 24.23 2.23 -26.09
C GLU A 314 24.07 0.87 -26.82
N THR A 315 23.20 -0.04 -26.38
CA THR A 315 23.13 -1.42 -26.90
C THR A 315 22.34 -1.60 -28.21
N VAL A 316 21.84 -0.54 -28.85
CA VAL A 316 21.07 -0.64 -30.11
C VAL A 316 21.76 0.10 -31.25
N LEU A 317 21.93 -0.59 -32.38
CA LEU A 317 22.57 -0.07 -33.60
C LEU A 317 21.98 1.29 -34.04
N PRO A 318 22.81 2.28 -34.44
CA PRO A 318 22.40 3.67 -34.73
C PRO A 318 21.43 3.88 -35.92
N GLY A 319 20.88 2.81 -36.51
CA GLY A 319 20.05 2.87 -37.72
C GLY A 319 18.54 2.69 -37.52
N SER A 320 18.06 2.30 -36.33
CA SER A 320 16.62 2.03 -36.08
C SER A 320 15.90 3.08 -35.19
N MET A 321 16.61 4.15 -34.82
CA MET A 321 16.16 5.16 -33.84
C MET A 321 15.00 6.06 -34.31
N SER A 322 14.50 5.89 -35.54
CA SER A 322 13.48 6.76 -36.10
C SER A 322 12.08 6.44 -35.54
N ASN A 323 11.65 7.24 -34.55
CA ASN A 323 10.25 7.47 -34.12
C ASN A 323 9.62 6.57 -33.03
N LEU A 324 10.39 5.97 -32.12
CA LEU A 324 9.79 5.31 -30.95
C LEU A 324 9.29 6.34 -29.93
N GLN A 325 7.98 6.51 -29.81
CA GLN A 325 7.35 7.42 -28.84
C GLN A 325 6.94 6.67 -27.56
N PRO A 326 7.09 7.29 -26.36
CA PRO A 326 6.73 6.65 -25.11
C PRO A 326 5.24 6.33 -25.02
N LEU A 327 4.93 5.18 -24.45
CA LEU A 327 3.59 4.71 -24.12
C LEU A 327 3.30 5.05 -22.66
N PHE A 328 2.20 5.75 -22.42
CA PHE A 328 1.70 6.06 -21.10
C PHE A 328 0.56 5.10 -20.76
N ILE A 329 0.69 4.36 -19.67
CA ILE A 329 -0.26 3.34 -19.25
C ILE A 329 -0.60 3.57 -17.77
N SER A 330 -1.88 3.55 -17.42
CA SER A 330 -2.33 3.67 -16.03
C SER A 330 -2.61 2.30 -15.42
N VAL A 331 -1.89 1.95 -14.35
CA VAL A 331 -2.03 0.67 -13.62
C VAL A 331 -2.26 0.96 -12.14
N GLY A 332 -3.53 0.99 -11.73
CA GLY A 332 -3.93 1.41 -10.40
C GLY A 332 -3.46 2.83 -10.10
N HIS A 333 -2.54 2.99 -9.15
CA HIS A 333 -1.98 4.30 -8.77
C HIS A 333 -0.59 4.58 -9.36
N TYR A 334 -0.13 3.74 -10.29
CA TYR A 334 1.09 3.97 -11.04
C TYR A 334 0.77 4.43 -12.46
N VAL A 335 1.61 5.31 -12.97
CA VAL A 335 1.75 5.55 -14.40
C VAL A 335 3.01 4.83 -14.86
N VAL A 336 2.84 3.92 -15.82
CA VAL A 336 3.95 3.29 -16.52
C VAL A 336 4.27 4.12 -17.75
N VAL A 337 5.56 4.47 -17.89
CA VAL A 337 6.13 5.02 -19.11
C VAL A 337 7.00 3.94 -19.74
N TYR A 338 6.56 3.43 -20.89
CA TYR A 338 7.23 2.33 -21.58
C TYR A 338 7.71 2.79 -22.96
N VAL A 339 8.99 2.59 -23.24
CA VAL A 339 9.56 2.74 -24.58
C VAL A 339 10.07 1.35 -25.01
N PRO A 340 9.43 0.71 -26.00
CA PRO A 340 9.78 -0.65 -26.42
C PRO A 340 11.27 -0.80 -26.71
N GLY A 341 11.89 -1.82 -26.12
CA GLY A 341 13.31 -2.14 -26.31
C GLY A 341 14.31 -1.21 -25.59
N HIS A 342 13.85 -0.18 -24.85
CA HIS A 342 14.72 0.80 -24.21
C HIS A 342 14.57 0.79 -22.68
N PHE A 343 13.42 1.25 -22.18
CA PHE A 343 13.19 1.36 -20.75
C PHE A 343 11.72 1.24 -20.36
N LEU A 344 11.50 0.93 -19.09
CA LEU A 344 10.22 0.92 -18.42
C LEU A 344 10.36 1.69 -17.12
N HIS A 345 9.61 2.78 -16.96
CA HIS A 345 9.55 3.55 -15.72
C HIS A 345 8.15 3.45 -15.10
N LEU A 346 8.07 2.83 -13.93
CA LEU A 346 6.88 2.70 -13.11
C LEU A 346 6.87 3.80 -12.03
N ILE A 347 6.02 4.80 -12.22
CA ILE A 347 6.01 6.03 -11.42
C ILE A 347 4.81 6.03 -10.49
N ASN A 348 5.05 6.02 -9.17
CA ASN A 348 4.00 6.04 -8.15
C ASN A 348 3.33 7.41 -8.17
N CYS A 349 2.05 7.55 -8.52
CA CYS A 349 1.40 8.87 -8.55
C CYS A 349 0.99 9.35 -7.15
N ARG A 350 0.91 8.48 -6.14
CA ARG A 350 0.49 8.82 -4.77
C ARG A 350 1.63 9.36 -3.91
N GLN A 351 2.78 8.70 -3.97
CA GLN A 351 3.92 8.88 -3.07
C GLN A 351 5.16 9.28 -3.87
N GLN A 352 5.20 10.54 -4.31
CA GLN A 352 6.28 11.10 -5.13
C GLN A 352 7.28 11.97 -4.36
N ASP A 353 7.26 11.97 -3.03
CA ASP A 353 8.18 12.82 -2.28
C ASP A 353 9.63 12.38 -2.48
N LEU A 354 9.87 11.09 -2.74
CA LEU A 354 11.18 10.51 -3.02
C LEU A 354 11.18 9.74 -4.34
N LEU A 355 12.27 9.87 -5.11
CA LEU A 355 12.43 9.16 -6.39
C LEU A 355 12.66 7.66 -6.21
N CYS A 356 13.22 7.23 -5.08
CA CYS A 356 13.47 5.84 -4.76
C CYS A 356 12.22 4.96 -4.62
N HIS A 357 11.02 5.54 -4.66
CA HIS A 357 9.75 4.80 -4.70
C HIS A 357 9.20 4.63 -6.12
N SER A 358 9.86 5.22 -7.13
CA SER A 358 9.58 4.96 -8.54
C SER A 358 10.57 3.93 -9.06
N LEU A 359 10.06 2.90 -9.74
CA LEU A 359 10.88 1.79 -10.23
C LEU A 359 11.25 2.07 -11.69
N PHE A 360 12.55 2.11 -11.98
CA PHE A 360 13.07 2.27 -13.34
C PHE A 360 13.84 1.02 -13.76
N LEU A 361 13.48 0.46 -14.91
CA LEU A 361 14.08 -0.70 -15.53
C LEU A 361 14.58 -0.33 -16.93
N SER A 362 15.73 -0.88 -17.32
CA SER A 362 16.35 -0.71 -18.64
C SER A 362 16.88 -2.05 -19.16
N GLY A 363 17.12 -2.16 -20.46
CA GLY A 363 17.63 -3.38 -21.08
C GLY A 363 16.65 -4.55 -21.01
N ALA A 364 17.16 -5.76 -20.73
CA ALA A 364 16.36 -6.99 -20.73
C ALA A 364 15.20 -6.97 -19.70
N ASP A 365 15.39 -6.34 -18.54
CA ASP A 365 14.35 -6.26 -17.50
C ASP A 365 13.17 -5.36 -17.90
N ALA A 366 13.40 -4.44 -18.85
CA ALA A 366 12.36 -3.58 -19.41
C ALA A 366 11.54 -4.28 -20.50
N HIS A 367 11.98 -5.44 -20.99
CA HIS A 367 11.29 -6.14 -22.08
C HIS A 367 9.91 -6.63 -21.65
N VAL A 368 8.92 -6.42 -22.51
CA VAL A 368 7.54 -6.87 -22.33
C VAL A 368 7.15 -7.71 -23.54
N ASP A 369 7.14 -9.03 -23.39
CA ASP A 369 6.94 -9.99 -24.49
C ASP A 369 5.62 -9.79 -25.26
N ALA A 370 4.58 -9.31 -24.57
CA ALA A 370 3.26 -9.10 -25.15
C ALA A 370 3.20 -7.90 -26.12
N LEU A 371 4.14 -6.94 -26.03
CA LEU A 371 4.11 -5.70 -26.81
C LEU A 371 5.23 -5.70 -27.85
N LYS A 372 4.86 -5.96 -29.11
CA LYS A 372 5.81 -5.85 -30.24
C LYS A 372 6.16 -4.38 -30.50
N VAL A 373 7.35 -4.15 -31.07
CA VAL A 373 7.97 -2.82 -31.29
C VAL A 373 7.06 -1.82 -32.06
N ASN A 374 6.05 -2.31 -32.79
CA ASN A 374 5.11 -1.49 -33.58
C ASN A 374 3.63 -1.61 -33.14
N SER A 375 3.33 -2.11 -31.94
CA SER A 375 1.93 -2.21 -31.48
C SER A 375 1.35 -0.81 -31.22
N VAL A 376 0.26 -0.45 -31.90
CA VAL A 376 -0.48 0.78 -31.57
C VAL A 376 -1.49 0.49 -30.48
N LEU A 377 -1.12 0.93 -29.28
CA LEU A 377 -1.89 0.72 -28.07
C LEU A 377 -2.72 1.96 -27.75
N VAL A 378 -4.03 1.77 -27.58
CA VAL A 378 -4.96 2.80 -27.14
C VAL A 378 -5.46 2.46 -25.74
N ASN A 379 -5.42 3.43 -24.83
CA ASN A 379 -5.97 3.28 -23.48
C ASN A 379 -7.50 3.23 -23.55
N ILE A 380 -8.09 2.09 -23.16
CA ILE A 380 -9.52 1.93 -23.03
C ILE A 380 -9.92 2.20 -21.57
N PRO A 381 -11.14 2.69 -21.33
CA PRO A 381 -11.77 2.67 -20.02
C PRO A 381 -11.60 1.35 -19.25
N GLY A 382 -11.58 1.43 -17.91
CA GLY A 382 -11.36 0.27 -17.04
C GLY A 382 -9.91 -0.24 -16.92
N HIS A 383 -8.88 0.58 -17.14
CA HIS A 383 -7.45 0.19 -17.10
C HIS A 383 -7.08 -0.93 -18.09
N LYS A 384 -7.64 -0.87 -19.30
CA LYS A 384 -7.38 -1.84 -20.37
C LYS A 384 -6.65 -1.18 -21.54
N LEU A 385 -5.94 -1.98 -22.32
CA LEU A 385 -5.29 -1.54 -23.56
C LEU A 385 -5.86 -2.26 -24.76
N LEU A 386 -6.21 -1.51 -25.80
CA LEU A 386 -6.53 -2.02 -27.12
C LEU A 386 -5.24 -2.09 -27.94
N ASP A 387 -4.86 -3.28 -28.39
CA ASP A 387 -3.92 -3.41 -29.50
C ASP A 387 -4.74 -3.46 -30.79
N GLY A 388 -4.71 -2.34 -31.54
CA GLY A 388 -5.43 -2.22 -32.80
C GLY A 388 -4.95 -3.24 -33.83
N TRP A 389 -3.64 -3.48 -33.94
CA TRP A 389 -3.07 -4.36 -34.95
C TRP A 389 -3.38 -5.84 -34.69
N MET A 390 -3.32 -6.26 -33.43
CA MET A 390 -3.63 -7.63 -33.05
C MET A 390 -5.13 -7.87 -32.83
N GLY A 391 -5.93 -6.81 -32.72
CA GLY A 391 -7.35 -6.91 -32.39
C GLY A 391 -7.59 -7.52 -31.00
N LYS A 392 -6.70 -7.22 -30.04
CA LYS A 392 -6.75 -7.79 -28.68
C LYS A 392 -6.95 -6.69 -27.65
N ILE A 393 -7.73 -6.99 -26.62
CA ILE A 393 -7.85 -6.15 -25.43
C ILE A 393 -7.15 -6.84 -24.28
N TYR A 394 -6.24 -6.11 -23.64
CA TYR A 394 -5.47 -6.59 -22.50
C TYR A 394 -5.90 -5.88 -21.22
N SER A 395 -6.05 -6.65 -20.15
CA SER A 395 -5.99 -6.13 -18.79
C SER A 395 -4.55 -6.24 -18.28
N ILE A 396 -4.10 -5.25 -17.52
CA ILE A 396 -2.71 -5.10 -17.11
C ILE A 396 -2.62 -5.22 -15.60
N ASN A 397 -1.82 -6.18 -15.16
CA ASN A 397 -1.46 -6.34 -13.76
C ASN A 397 0.06 -6.29 -13.59
N ILE A 398 0.51 -5.93 -12.39
CA ILE A 398 1.93 -6.00 -12.04
C ILE A 398 2.21 -7.41 -11.52
N SER A 399 3.21 -8.08 -12.10
CA SER A 399 3.58 -9.44 -11.70
C SER A 399 4.18 -9.47 -10.31
N HIS A 400 3.56 -10.24 -9.39
CA HIS A 400 4.09 -10.47 -8.05
C HIS A 400 5.47 -11.16 -8.10
N ASP A 401 5.62 -12.21 -8.92
CA ASP A 401 6.85 -12.99 -9.00
C ASP A 401 8.04 -12.16 -9.52
N PHE A 402 7.80 -11.29 -10.51
CA PHE A 402 8.85 -10.40 -11.01
C PHE A 402 9.26 -9.36 -9.95
N LEU A 403 8.31 -8.82 -9.18
CA LEU A 403 8.66 -7.91 -8.08
C LEU A 403 9.50 -8.62 -7.01
N LEU A 404 9.21 -9.88 -6.69
CA LEU A 404 10.03 -10.68 -5.77
C LEU A 404 11.44 -10.94 -6.34
N GLN A 405 11.57 -11.19 -7.65
CA GLN A 405 12.89 -11.32 -8.29
C GLN A 405 13.73 -10.03 -8.19
N LEU A 406 13.08 -8.86 -8.25
CA LEU A 406 13.76 -7.56 -8.07
C LEU A 406 14.30 -7.34 -6.65
N LEU A 407 13.81 -8.09 -5.66
CA LEU A 407 14.32 -8.05 -4.28
C LEU A 407 15.66 -8.81 -4.12
N SER A 408 16.15 -9.47 -5.17
CA SER A 408 17.44 -10.18 -5.14
C SER A 408 18.62 -9.27 -4.75
N PRO A 409 19.62 -9.79 -4.02
CA PRO A 409 20.71 -8.99 -3.45
C PRO A 409 21.58 -8.31 -4.52
N ASN A 410 21.58 -8.82 -5.75
CA ASN A 410 22.39 -8.30 -6.87
C ASN A 410 21.82 -7.01 -7.48
N ARG A 411 20.64 -6.55 -7.03
CA ARG A 411 19.96 -5.37 -7.58
C ARG A 411 20.24 -4.09 -6.77
N PRO A 412 20.23 -2.91 -7.39
CA PRO A 412 20.37 -1.62 -6.71
C PRO A 412 19.38 -1.43 -5.55
N GLU A 413 19.83 -0.78 -4.47
CA GLU A 413 18.99 -0.59 -3.27
C GLU A 413 17.71 0.21 -3.55
N ALA A 414 17.76 1.23 -4.41
CA ALA A 414 16.56 1.98 -4.81
C ALA A 414 15.53 1.11 -5.55
N GLN A 415 15.97 0.18 -6.41
CA GLN A 415 15.06 -0.73 -7.11
C GLN A 415 14.41 -1.72 -6.14
N ARG A 416 15.18 -2.25 -5.18
CA ARG A 416 14.66 -3.13 -4.12
C ARG A 416 13.63 -2.42 -3.25
N LEU A 417 13.90 -1.17 -2.86
CA LEU A 417 12.97 -0.35 -2.08
C LEU A 417 11.68 -0.08 -2.87
N ALA A 418 11.79 0.35 -4.13
CA ALA A 418 10.63 0.61 -4.98
C ALA A 418 9.77 -0.65 -5.18
N ALA A 419 10.42 -1.80 -5.41
CA ALA A 419 9.72 -3.09 -5.54
C ALA A 419 9.00 -3.48 -4.25
N LEU A 420 9.68 -3.37 -3.10
CA LEU A 420 9.10 -3.66 -1.78
C LEU A 420 7.88 -2.78 -1.49
N HIS A 421 7.98 -1.47 -1.73
CA HIS A 421 6.85 -0.53 -1.59
C HIS A 421 5.71 -0.83 -2.55
N CYS A 422 6.01 -1.20 -3.79
CA CYS A 422 4.99 -1.59 -4.75
C CYS A 422 4.18 -2.80 -4.27
N VAL A 423 4.84 -3.80 -3.66
CA VAL A 423 4.18 -4.97 -3.09
C VAL A 423 3.39 -4.63 -1.83
N LEU A 424 4.00 -3.91 -0.88
CA LEU A 424 3.40 -3.70 0.44
C LEU A 424 2.27 -2.66 0.46
N VAL A 425 2.40 -1.58 -0.31
CA VAL A 425 1.50 -0.42 -0.21
C VAL A 425 0.34 -0.51 -1.21
N GLN A 426 0.57 -1.10 -2.39
CA GLN A 426 -0.40 -1.06 -3.48
C GLN A 426 -1.04 -2.41 -3.78
N LEU A 427 -0.25 -3.46 -3.98
CA LEU A 427 -0.81 -4.79 -4.23
C LEU A 427 -1.50 -5.24 -2.94
N GLU A 428 -2.69 -5.83 -3.04
CA GLU A 428 -3.21 -6.55 -1.88
C GLU A 428 -2.35 -7.81 -1.74
N PRO A 429 -1.40 -7.87 -0.80
CA PRO A 429 -0.62 -9.05 -0.62
C PRO A 429 -1.58 -10.11 -0.11
N ASP A 430 -1.67 -11.17 -0.89
CA ASP A 430 -2.20 -12.43 -0.39
C ASP A 430 -1.37 -12.85 0.83
N ARG A 431 -1.92 -13.68 1.72
CA ARG A 431 -1.15 -14.20 2.87
C ARG A 431 0.14 -14.87 2.40
N ASP A 432 0.06 -15.60 1.29
CA ASP A 432 1.20 -16.25 0.65
C ASP A 432 2.30 -15.25 0.21
N LEU A 433 1.93 -14.03 -0.18
CA LEU A 433 2.88 -13.00 -0.59
C LEU A 433 3.55 -12.34 0.61
N GLU A 434 2.81 -12.09 1.70
CA GLU A 434 3.38 -11.62 2.97
C GLU A 434 4.38 -12.65 3.51
N GLU A 435 4.04 -13.95 3.50
CA GLU A 435 4.94 -15.03 3.90
C GLU A 435 6.22 -15.08 3.06
N LYS A 436 6.11 -14.98 1.72
CA LYS A 436 7.28 -14.92 0.82
C LYS A 436 8.19 -13.72 1.12
N ILE A 437 7.62 -12.57 1.46
CA ILE A 437 8.40 -11.38 1.85
C ILE A 437 9.10 -11.63 3.19
N ILE A 438 8.40 -12.19 4.18
CA ILE A 438 8.99 -12.54 5.48
C ILE A 438 10.16 -13.53 5.29
N TYR A 439 10.00 -14.52 4.41
CA TYR A 439 11.09 -15.44 4.07
C TYR A 439 12.27 -14.74 3.39
N TRP A 440 12.01 -13.82 2.47
CA TRP A 440 13.08 -13.03 1.85
C TRP A 440 13.83 -12.15 2.86
N ILE A 441 13.12 -11.51 3.80
CA ILE A 441 13.72 -10.75 4.91
C ILE A 441 14.56 -11.68 5.78
N SER A 442 14.08 -12.90 6.04
CA SER A 442 14.80 -13.91 6.84
C SER A 442 16.08 -14.40 6.19
N GLU A 443 16.14 -14.43 4.87
CA GLU A 443 17.34 -14.85 4.14
C GLU A 443 18.35 -13.69 4.00
N ASN A 444 17.87 -12.45 4.08
CA ASN A 444 18.67 -11.22 3.99
C ASN A 444 18.63 -10.44 5.30
N MET A 445 19.01 -11.09 6.41
CA MET A 445 18.86 -10.51 7.75
C MET A 445 19.74 -9.27 8.00
N MET A 446 20.77 -9.02 7.20
CA MET A 446 21.60 -7.83 7.33
C MET A 446 20.86 -6.60 6.78
N SER A 447 20.85 -5.50 7.55
CA SER A 447 20.30 -4.24 7.06
C SER A 447 21.07 -3.77 5.82
N PHE A 448 20.34 -3.19 4.86
CA PHE A 448 20.99 -2.51 3.75
C PHE A 448 21.55 -1.17 4.22
N ASN A 449 22.60 -0.70 3.55
CA ASN A 449 23.22 0.58 3.90
C ASN A 449 22.21 1.74 3.76
N ALA A 450 21.32 1.66 2.76
CA ALA A 450 20.35 2.71 2.52
C ALA A 450 19.05 2.62 3.33
N PHE A 451 18.53 1.44 3.69
CA PHE A 451 17.28 1.28 4.44
C PHE A 451 17.21 -0.06 5.19
N ASP A 452 16.36 -0.15 6.21
CA ASP A 452 16.13 -1.40 6.95
C ASP A 452 14.85 -2.09 6.45
N GLN A 453 14.97 -3.35 6.02
CA GLN A 453 13.88 -4.11 5.38
C GLN A 453 12.73 -4.41 6.35
N ILE A 454 13.04 -4.66 7.63
CA ILE A 454 12.06 -4.95 8.67
C ILE A 454 11.26 -3.69 8.97
N GLN A 455 11.94 -2.54 9.07
CA GLN A 455 11.28 -1.26 9.28
C GLN A 455 10.35 -0.89 8.10
N GLU A 456 10.80 -1.06 6.85
CA GLU A 456 9.97 -0.82 5.67
C GLU A 456 8.76 -1.77 5.63
N PHE A 457 8.94 -3.04 5.98
CA PHE A 457 7.85 -4.02 6.05
C PHE A 457 6.77 -3.60 7.04
N ILE A 458 7.16 -3.19 8.25
CA ILE A 458 6.22 -2.74 9.30
C ILE A 458 5.52 -1.46 8.86
N LEU A 459 6.27 -0.42 8.47
CA LEU A 459 5.70 0.88 8.13
C LEU A 459 4.80 0.82 6.90
N GLY A 460 5.23 0.14 5.83
CA GLY A 460 4.44 -0.02 4.61
C GLY A 460 3.12 -0.75 4.85
N SER A 461 3.17 -1.85 5.61
CA SER A 461 1.99 -2.68 5.91
C SER A 461 0.99 -1.98 6.84
N VAL A 462 1.47 -1.30 7.89
CA VAL A 462 0.60 -0.52 8.79
C VAL A 462 -0.02 0.66 8.03
N TYR A 463 0.80 1.38 7.24
CA TYR A 463 0.33 2.50 6.44
C TYR A 463 -0.79 2.10 5.49
N ARG A 464 -0.64 0.97 4.76
CA ARG A 464 -1.68 0.46 3.86
C ARG A 464 -3.02 0.25 4.57
N LYS A 465 -3.00 -0.44 5.72
CA LYS A 465 -4.21 -0.72 6.50
C LYS A 465 -4.87 0.55 7.04
N CYS A 466 -4.09 1.52 7.52
CA CYS A 466 -4.63 2.79 7.97
C CYS A 466 -5.18 3.63 6.81
N TYR A 467 -4.55 3.57 5.64
CA TYR A 467 -4.99 4.29 4.45
C TYR A 467 -6.35 3.79 3.94
N GLN A 468 -6.60 2.47 3.95
CA GLN A 468 -7.92 1.89 3.64
C GLN A 468 -9.03 2.44 4.55
N GLN A 469 -8.70 2.81 5.80
CA GLN A 469 -9.65 3.41 6.75
C GLN A 469 -9.83 4.92 6.52
N SER A 470 -8.77 5.65 6.12
CA SER A 470 -8.89 7.06 5.77
C SER A 470 -7.78 7.55 4.82
N PRO A 471 -8.14 8.07 3.62
CA PRO A 471 -7.16 8.54 2.64
C PRO A 471 -6.47 9.85 3.04
N SER A 472 -6.98 10.56 4.05
CA SER A 472 -6.41 11.82 4.56
C SER A 472 -5.06 11.63 5.28
N LEU A 473 -4.68 10.40 5.60
CA LEU A 473 -3.47 10.06 6.36
C LEU A 473 -2.18 10.10 5.52
N ASN A 474 -2.26 10.19 4.18
CA ASN A 474 -1.12 10.03 3.26
C ASN A 474 0.08 10.96 3.54
N LYS A 475 -0.17 12.22 3.92
CA LYS A 475 0.92 13.19 4.23
C LYS A 475 1.32 13.21 5.71
N VAL A 476 0.61 12.52 6.60
CA VAL A 476 0.77 12.61 8.06
C VAL A 476 1.43 11.37 8.65
N LEU A 477 1.06 10.17 8.17
CA LEU A 477 1.69 8.93 8.62
C LEU A 477 2.95 8.62 7.80
N PRO A 478 4.02 8.11 8.44
CA PRO A 478 5.19 7.61 7.75
C PRO A 478 4.85 6.26 7.09
N TYR A 479 5.23 6.12 5.83
CA TYR A 479 5.13 4.86 5.08
C TYR A 479 6.49 4.23 4.81
N SER A 480 7.60 4.94 5.11
CA SER A 480 8.97 4.48 4.92
C SER A 480 9.87 4.98 6.06
N SER A 481 10.87 4.17 6.43
CA SER A 481 11.91 4.50 7.43
C SER A 481 12.87 5.57 6.92
N VAL A 482 12.96 5.75 5.59
CA VAL A 482 13.84 6.74 4.95
C VAL A 482 13.53 8.16 5.42
N PHE A 483 12.29 8.46 5.81
CA PHE A 483 11.90 9.79 6.32
C PHE A 483 12.46 10.12 7.71
N GLU A 484 12.98 9.15 8.46
CA GLU A 484 13.64 9.38 9.75
C GLU A 484 15.10 9.79 9.57
N LYS A 485 15.71 9.45 8.43
CA LYS A 485 17.10 9.83 8.14
C LYS A 485 17.17 11.33 7.87
N LYS A 486 18.15 11.99 8.51
CA LYS A 486 18.39 13.43 8.31
C LYS A 486 18.85 13.75 6.89
N GLU A 487 19.64 12.84 6.30
CA GLU A 487 20.13 12.91 4.93
C GLU A 487 19.81 11.60 4.21
N LEU A 488 19.34 11.72 2.97
CA LEU A 488 19.08 10.56 2.12
C LEU A 488 20.40 9.96 1.62
N PRO A 489 20.60 8.64 1.77
CA PRO A 489 21.73 7.95 1.15
C PRO A 489 21.79 8.22 -0.35
N VAL A 490 22.99 8.44 -0.90
CA VAL A 490 23.20 8.70 -2.34
C VAL A 490 22.57 7.60 -3.21
N ALA A 491 22.58 6.35 -2.72
CA ALA A 491 21.94 5.21 -3.39
C ALA A 491 20.42 5.35 -3.59
N LEU A 492 19.75 6.27 -2.88
CA LEU A 492 18.30 6.51 -2.96
C LEU A 492 17.95 7.88 -3.56
N THR A 493 18.92 8.79 -3.73
CA THR A 493 18.65 10.14 -4.23
C THR A 493 18.56 10.20 -5.75
N ALA A 494 19.28 9.31 -6.45
CA ALA A 494 19.33 9.28 -7.91
C ALA A 494 19.04 7.88 -8.46
N ILE A 495 18.33 7.84 -9.57
CA ILE A 495 18.20 6.65 -10.40
C ILE A 495 19.28 6.74 -11.50
N PRO A 496 20.17 5.74 -11.64
CA PRO A 496 21.18 5.76 -12.70
C PRO A 496 20.57 5.98 -14.08
N GLY A 497 21.10 6.94 -14.84
CA GLY A 497 20.64 7.25 -16.20
C GLY A 497 19.36 8.10 -16.31
N VAL A 498 18.75 8.49 -15.18
CA VAL A 498 17.52 9.29 -15.15
C VAL A 498 17.74 10.60 -14.39
N LYS A 499 17.57 11.73 -15.07
CA LYS A 499 17.51 13.05 -14.43
C LYS A 499 16.05 13.42 -14.21
N CYS A 500 15.72 13.94 -13.03
CA CYS A 500 14.38 14.38 -12.69
C CYS A 500 14.41 15.84 -12.21
N THR A 501 13.65 16.71 -12.88
CA THR A 501 13.46 18.11 -12.47
C THR A 501 12.01 18.32 -12.03
N PRO A 502 11.76 18.65 -10.76
CA PRO A 502 10.43 19.03 -10.29
C PRO A 502 10.14 20.52 -10.58
N GLU A 503 8.93 20.82 -11.03
CA GLU A 503 8.45 22.17 -11.33
C GLU A 503 7.09 22.41 -10.68
N LEU A 504 6.83 23.63 -10.21
CA LEU A 504 5.52 23.98 -9.63
C LEU A 504 4.50 24.20 -10.74
N LEU A 505 3.33 23.56 -10.63
CA LEU A 505 2.25 23.75 -11.58
C LEU A 505 1.44 24.99 -11.25
N ALA A 506 0.89 25.62 -12.30
CA ALA A 506 -0.13 26.65 -12.15
C ALA A 506 -1.34 26.10 -11.37
N GLN A 507 -1.97 26.95 -10.55
CA GLN A 507 -3.11 26.51 -9.75
C GLN A 507 -4.30 26.15 -10.67
N PRO A 508 -4.85 24.92 -10.56
CA PRO A 508 -6.03 24.54 -11.31
C PRO A 508 -7.25 25.31 -10.82
N ILE A 509 -8.09 25.77 -11.77
CA ILE A 509 -9.35 26.44 -11.48
C ILE A 509 -10.46 25.39 -11.61
N ILE A 510 -11.09 25.05 -10.48
CA ILE A 510 -12.26 24.17 -10.45
C ILE A 510 -13.52 25.05 -10.40
N LYS A 511 -14.31 25.05 -11.47
CA LYS A 511 -15.57 25.79 -11.59
C LYS A 511 -16.73 24.87 -11.23
N GLY A 512 -17.76 25.39 -10.56
CA GLY A 512 -19.02 24.68 -10.32
C GLY A 512 -20.10 25.68 -9.93
N LYS A 513 -21.25 25.67 -10.64
CA LYS A 513 -22.32 26.66 -10.45
C LYS A 513 -23.18 26.45 -9.19
N GLY A 514 -22.86 25.49 -8.33
CA GLY A 514 -23.47 25.31 -7.01
C GLY A 514 -22.39 25.23 -5.93
N ARG A 515 -22.69 25.74 -4.72
CA ARG A 515 -21.81 25.63 -3.55
C ARG A 515 -21.31 24.17 -3.42
N ASN A 516 -20.01 23.99 -3.59
CA ASN A 516 -19.26 22.73 -3.62
C ASN A 516 -19.54 21.83 -4.85
N PRO A 517 -18.54 21.58 -5.71
CA PRO A 517 -18.66 20.54 -6.73
C PRO A 517 -18.95 19.20 -6.03
N GLN A 518 -19.84 18.36 -6.57
CA GLN A 518 -20.17 17.06 -5.99
C GLN A 518 -19.32 15.93 -6.61
N GLY A 519 -19.08 14.86 -5.85
CA GLY A 519 -18.33 13.69 -6.31
C GLY A 519 -16.83 13.92 -6.48
N TYR A 520 -16.26 13.39 -7.56
CA TYR A 520 -14.82 13.39 -7.86
C TYR A 520 -14.17 14.79 -7.78
N TRP A 521 -14.83 15.82 -8.31
CA TRP A 521 -14.27 17.17 -8.34
C TRP A 521 -14.15 17.79 -6.94
N ASN A 522 -15.03 17.41 -6.01
CA ASN A 522 -14.91 17.78 -4.60
C ASN A 522 -13.68 17.16 -3.96
N GLU A 523 -13.47 15.87 -4.24
CA GLU A 523 -12.37 15.11 -3.69
C GLU A 523 -11.03 15.65 -4.19
N LEU A 524 -10.91 15.89 -5.50
CA LEU A 524 -9.75 16.52 -6.10
C LEU A 524 -9.48 17.91 -5.49
N HIS A 525 -10.50 18.76 -5.38
CA HIS A 525 -10.37 20.08 -4.76
C HIS A 525 -9.90 19.97 -3.30
N THR A 526 -10.50 19.05 -2.53
CA THR A 526 -10.12 18.79 -1.13
C THR A 526 -8.69 18.30 -1.01
N ILE A 527 -8.23 17.42 -1.92
CA ILE A 527 -6.85 16.92 -1.96
C ILE A 527 -5.88 18.06 -2.28
N ILE A 528 -6.19 18.92 -3.24
CA ILE A 528 -5.35 20.07 -3.62
C ILE A 528 -5.22 21.04 -2.43
N GLU A 529 -6.33 21.42 -1.79
CA GLU A 529 -6.32 22.33 -0.64
C GLU A 529 -5.56 21.73 0.56
N ARG A 530 -5.74 20.44 0.85
CA ARG A 530 -4.94 19.76 1.89
C ARG A 530 -3.47 19.73 1.53
N THR A 531 -3.14 19.50 0.28
CA THR A 531 -1.74 19.43 -0.18
C THR A 531 -1.05 20.78 0.02
N LYS A 532 -1.72 21.89 -0.32
CA LYS A 532 -1.24 23.26 -0.05
C LYS A 532 -1.03 23.50 1.44
N TYR A 533 -1.99 23.10 2.29
CA TYR A 533 -1.85 23.20 3.74
C TYR A 533 -0.61 22.47 4.25
N PHE A 534 -0.39 21.23 3.81
CA PHE A 534 0.76 20.44 4.23
C PHE A 534 2.10 20.89 3.64
N GLU A 535 2.11 21.64 2.54
CA GLU A 535 3.32 22.28 2.01
C GLU A 535 3.70 23.52 2.80
N ALA A 536 2.72 24.25 3.34
CA ALA A 536 2.97 25.40 4.20
C ALA A 536 3.49 25.00 5.59
N VAL A 537 3.16 23.79 6.09
CA VAL A 537 3.60 23.32 7.41
C VAL A 537 4.90 22.53 7.31
N PRO A 538 5.96 22.88 8.06
CA PRO A 538 7.21 22.15 8.02
C PRO A 538 7.05 20.74 8.60
N ASN A 539 7.48 19.72 7.85
CA ASN A 539 7.54 18.31 8.25
C ASN A 539 6.24 17.78 8.90
N PRO A 540 5.13 17.66 8.14
CA PRO A 540 3.85 17.22 8.69
C PRO A 540 3.80 15.72 9.01
N ARG A 541 4.84 14.96 8.68
CA ARG A 541 4.92 13.52 8.94
C ARG A 541 5.31 13.23 10.38
N TYR A 542 4.65 12.24 10.97
CA TYR A 542 5.03 11.72 12.27
C TYR A 542 6.44 11.14 12.22
N ARG A 543 7.27 11.54 13.18
CA ARG A 543 8.63 11.02 13.35
C ARG A 543 8.77 10.33 14.70
N PHE A 544 9.11 9.05 14.67
CA PHE A 544 9.31 8.23 15.85
C PHE A 544 10.53 8.66 16.67
N SER A 545 11.51 9.29 16.02
CA SER A 545 12.66 9.92 16.71
C SER A 545 12.24 10.92 17.81
N GLN A 546 11.04 11.51 17.72
CA GLN A 546 10.49 12.40 18.75
C GLN A 546 10.10 11.65 20.03
N ILE A 547 9.74 10.36 19.93
CA ILE A 547 9.37 9.52 21.09
C ILE A 547 10.62 9.21 21.93
N LYS A 548 11.79 9.08 21.32
CA LYS A 548 13.02 8.60 21.97
C LYS A 548 13.37 9.40 23.23
N SER A 549 13.28 10.72 23.19
CA SER A 549 13.58 11.56 24.36
C SER A 549 12.59 11.36 25.49
N ASP A 550 11.31 11.20 25.18
CA ASP A 550 10.27 11.00 26.18
C ASP A 550 10.32 9.59 26.75
N TRP A 551 10.68 8.61 25.93
CA TRP A 551 10.95 7.24 26.36
C TRP A 551 12.13 7.17 27.33
N THR A 552 13.26 7.82 27.05
CA THR A 552 14.41 7.84 27.98
C THR A 552 14.06 8.47 29.33
N LYS A 553 13.20 9.50 29.36
CA LYS A 553 12.71 10.10 30.60
C LYS A 553 11.79 9.12 31.36
N LEU A 554 10.89 8.44 30.64
CA LEU A 554 9.99 7.45 31.22
C LEU A 554 10.74 6.23 31.77
N GLN A 555 11.76 5.73 31.07
CA GLN A 555 12.64 4.67 31.58
C GLN A 555 13.34 5.07 32.86
N ALA A 556 13.87 6.30 32.94
CA ALA A 556 14.47 6.81 34.17
C ALA A 556 13.46 6.85 35.34
N VAL A 557 12.20 7.21 35.07
CA VAL A 557 11.12 7.22 36.06
C VAL A 557 10.74 5.79 36.50
N LEU A 558 10.64 4.85 35.56
CA LEU A 558 10.35 3.44 35.86
C LEU A 558 11.44 2.77 36.71
N ASN A 559 12.70 3.16 36.52
CA ASN A 559 13.83 2.64 37.29
C ASN A 559 13.95 3.27 38.68
N THR A 560 13.33 4.43 38.92
CA THR A 560 13.29 5.05 40.25
C THR A 560 12.08 4.55 41.04
N ASP A 561 12.34 3.82 42.13
CA ASP A 561 11.37 3.17 43.03
C ASP A 561 10.37 4.09 43.77
N LYS A 562 10.22 5.35 43.34
CA LYS A 562 9.20 6.23 43.89
C LYS A 562 7.85 5.84 43.30
N LYS A 563 7.18 4.87 43.97
CA LYS A 563 5.74 4.57 43.91
C LYS A 563 4.86 5.80 44.25
N LYS A 564 5.03 6.91 43.54
CA LYS A 564 4.01 7.93 43.41
C LYS A 564 3.40 7.74 42.04
N SER A 565 2.29 7.02 42.01
CA SER A 565 1.39 6.88 40.88
C SER A 565 1.06 8.26 40.32
N SER A 566 1.79 8.70 39.30
CA SER A 566 1.38 9.86 38.54
C SER A 566 0.16 9.44 37.72
N ASN A 567 -0.88 10.27 37.69
CA ASN A 567 -2.07 10.05 36.84
C ASN A 567 -1.68 9.77 35.37
N TYR A 568 -0.50 10.26 34.97
CA TYR A 568 0.12 10.01 33.68
C TYR A 568 0.39 8.51 33.40
N LEU A 569 0.98 7.77 34.34
CA LEU A 569 1.25 6.34 34.15
C LEU A 569 -0.04 5.51 34.06
N GLN A 570 -1.09 5.88 34.81
CA GLN A 570 -2.40 5.23 34.73
C GLN A 570 -3.05 5.44 33.36
N GLN A 571 -2.97 6.65 32.80
CA GLN A 571 -3.48 6.95 31.46
C GLN A 571 -2.76 6.17 30.36
N LEU A 572 -1.44 5.98 30.47
CA LEU A 572 -0.67 5.14 29.55
C LEU A 572 -1.08 3.67 29.66
N GLU A 573 -1.32 3.18 30.87
CA GLU A 573 -1.76 1.81 31.10
C GLU A 573 -3.16 1.55 30.52
N GLU A 574 -4.09 2.50 30.64
CA GLU A 574 -5.42 2.42 30.00
C GLU A 574 -5.34 2.35 28.48
N ASN A 575 -4.51 3.19 27.86
CA ASN A 575 -4.27 3.14 26.41
C ASN A 575 -3.72 1.77 25.99
N THR A 576 -2.81 1.22 26.79
CA THR A 576 -2.21 -0.09 26.56
C THR A 576 -3.24 -1.21 26.65
N LYS A 577 -4.11 -1.18 27.66
CA LYS A 577 -5.20 -2.16 27.81
C LYS A 577 -6.12 -2.19 26.58
N LYS A 578 -6.46 -1.01 26.03
CA LYS A 578 -7.25 -0.92 24.79
C LYS A 578 -6.55 -1.57 23.60
N VAL A 579 -5.26 -1.30 23.42
CA VAL A 579 -4.45 -1.89 22.33
C VAL A 579 -4.40 -3.41 22.46
N LEU A 580 -4.04 -3.92 23.64
CA LEU A 580 -3.93 -5.36 23.88
C LEU A 580 -5.29 -6.06 23.71
N SER A 581 -6.39 -5.46 24.15
CA SER A 581 -7.72 -6.02 23.89
C SER A 581 -8.08 -6.08 22.41
N MET A 582 -7.62 -5.13 21.59
CA MET A 582 -7.83 -5.15 20.13
C MET A 582 -6.95 -6.22 19.46
N VAL A 583 -5.73 -6.39 19.94
CA VAL A 583 -4.84 -7.46 19.49
C VAL A 583 -5.51 -8.81 19.78
N ASP A 584 -6.05 -9.02 20.98
CA ASP A 584 -6.74 -10.26 21.36
C ASP A 584 -8.01 -10.55 20.53
N THR A 585 -8.78 -9.55 20.09
CA THR A 585 -9.96 -9.77 19.24
C THR A 585 -9.60 -10.23 17.82
N TRP A 586 -8.41 -9.89 17.33
CA TRP A 586 -7.90 -10.36 16.05
C TRP A 586 -7.27 -11.76 16.12
N HIS A 587 -7.37 -12.46 17.27
CA HIS A 587 -6.56 -13.65 17.61
C HIS A 587 -7.33 -14.95 17.90
N LEU A 588 -8.37 -15.27 17.13
CA LEU A 588 -9.08 -16.55 17.32
C LEU A 588 -8.33 -17.80 16.78
N ASP A 589 -7.32 -17.66 15.90
CA ASP A 589 -6.61 -18.82 15.34
C ASP A 589 -5.07 -18.79 15.52
N LYS A 590 -4.55 -19.92 16.04
CA LYS A 590 -3.15 -20.41 16.06
C LYS A 590 -2.09 -19.43 16.60
N ARG A 591 -1.95 -19.32 17.93
CA ARG A 591 -0.74 -18.78 18.57
C ARG A 591 0.33 -19.87 18.60
N VAL A 592 1.46 -19.64 17.92
CA VAL A 592 2.59 -20.58 17.90
C VAL A 592 3.70 -20.10 18.84
N VAL A 593 4.03 -18.80 18.81
CA VAL A 593 5.02 -18.20 19.71
C VAL A 593 4.36 -17.73 21.02
N PRO A 594 4.97 -17.99 22.21
CA PRO A 594 4.40 -17.65 23.52
C PRO A 594 4.58 -16.16 23.87
N LEU A 595 4.01 -15.27 23.04
CA LEU A 595 3.98 -13.83 23.27
C LEU A 595 2.65 -13.40 23.91
N PHE A 596 2.64 -12.22 24.53
CA PHE A 596 1.49 -11.61 25.22
C PHE A 596 1.01 -12.33 26.49
N GLN A 597 1.75 -13.33 26.99
CA GLN A 597 1.44 -14.05 28.23
C GLN A 597 1.94 -13.32 29.48
N GLU A 598 2.88 -12.39 29.33
CA GLU A 598 3.63 -11.78 30.44
C GLU A 598 3.33 -10.28 30.60
N VAL A 599 3.42 -9.81 31.85
CA VAL A 599 3.29 -8.38 32.18
C VAL A 599 4.66 -7.71 32.03
N ASP A 600 5.00 -7.34 30.80
CA ASP A 600 6.20 -6.57 30.49
C ASP A 600 5.93 -5.06 30.70
N GLN A 601 6.22 -4.54 31.90
CA GLN A 601 5.97 -3.14 32.28
C GLN A 601 6.63 -2.11 31.34
N PRO A 602 7.92 -2.22 30.96
CA PRO A 602 8.52 -1.26 30.04
C PRO A 602 7.88 -1.30 28.65
N GLN A 603 7.63 -2.47 28.07
CA GLN A 603 6.97 -2.54 26.76
C GLN A 603 5.53 -2.01 26.81
N ARG A 604 4.79 -2.29 27.90
CA ARG A 604 3.44 -1.72 28.12
C ARG A 604 3.47 -0.20 28.19
N ALA A 605 4.43 0.39 28.90
CA ALA A 605 4.58 1.85 28.96
C ALA A 605 4.87 2.45 27.57
N LEU A 606 5.73 1.80 26.77
CA LEU A 606 6.06 2.25 25.40
C LEU A 606 4.86 2.16 24.44
N ILE A 607 4.04 1.11 24.55
CA ILE A 607 2.77 0.98 23.81
C ILE A 607 1.85 2.17 24.12
N GLY A 608 1.63 2.45 25.41
CA GLY A 608 0.81 3.57 25.86
C GLY A 608 1.32 4.92 25.36
N LEU A 609 2.64 5.14 25.40
CA LEU A 609 3.28 6.37 24.96
C LEU A 609 3.15 6.57 23.44
N THR A 610 3.30 5.50 22.67
CA THR A 610 3.15 5.53 21.21
C THR A 610 1.74 5.96 20.82
N VAL A 611 0.72 5.42 21.51
CA VAL A 611 -0.68 5.81 21.32
C VAL A 611 -0.88 7.29 21.66
N GLU A 612 -0.36 7.76 22.78
CA GLU A 612 -0.52 9.16 23.18
C GLU A 612 0.12 10.13 22.16
N LYS A 613 1.38 9.90 21.78
CA LYS A 613 2.11 10.78 20.85
C LYS A 613 1.53 10.77 19.45
N LEU A 614 1.10 9.62 18.95
CA LEU A 614 0.42 9.54 17.66
C LEU A 614 -0.95 10.24 17.71
N ARG A 615 -1.69 10.11 18.82
CA ARG A 615 -2.96 10.82 19.03
C ARG A 615 -2.77 12.34 19.03
N GLU A 616 -1.77 12.85 19.74
CA GLU A 616 -1.42 14.28 19.74
C GLU A 616 -1.11 14.78 18.32
N HIS A 617 -0.31 14.02 17.58
CA HIS A 617 0.08 14.35 16.21
C HIS A 617 -1.13 14.38 15.26
N LEU A 618 -1.96 13.34 15.25
CA LEU A 618 -3.14 13.29 14.38
C LEU A 618 -4.16 14.40 14.73
N ASN A 619 -4.35 14.72 16.00
CA ASN A 619 -5.23 15.82 16.40
C ASN A 619 -4.70 17.20 15.96
N LYS A 620 -3.37 17.38 15.94
CA LYS A 620 -2.74 18.62 15.48
C LYS A 620 -2.92 18.84 13.97
N PHE A 621 -2.72 17.80 13.17
CA PHE A 621 -2.70 17.90 11.70
C PHE A 621 -4.03 17.57 11.02
N LEU A 622 -4.93 16.83 11.68
CA LEU A 622 -6.21 16.39 11.13
C LEU A 622 -7.36 16.56 12.15
N PRO A 623 -7.65 17.79 12.60
CA PRO A 623 -8.73 18.03 13.57
C PRO A 623 -10.13 17.64 13.04
N GLN A 624 -10.30 17.58 11.72
CA GLN A 624 -11.55 17.26 11.04
C GLN A 624 -11.97 15.78 11.15
N LEU A 625 -11.04 14.87 11.50
CA LEU A 625 -11.36 13.43 11.62
C LEU A 625 -12.26 13.14 12.83
N GLY A 626 -12.30 14.04 13.82
CA GLY A 626 -13.06 13.86 15.05
C GLY A 626 -12.35 12.93 16.05
N LYS A 627 -12.41 13.29 17.34
CA LYS A 627 -11.63 12.64 18.41
C LYS A 627 -11.85 11.12 18.50
N LYS A 628 -13.08 10.66 18.29
CA LYS A 628 -13.42 9.22 18.33
C LYS A 628 -12.75 8.42 17.21
N LYS A 629 -12.74 8.94 15.98
CA LYS A 629 -12.08 8.26 14.85
C LYS A 629 -10.58 8.25 15.01
N VAL A 630 -9.99 9.35 15.50
CA VAL A 630 -8.55 9.41 15.82
C VAL A 630 -8.20 8.35 16.87
N GLU A 631 -8.99 8.23 17.94
CA GLU A 631 -8.75 7.21 18.98
C GLU A 631 -8.75 5.79 18.40
N THR A 632 -9.74 5.44 17.57
CA THR A 632 -9.79 4.13 16.91
C THR A 632 -8.63 3.91 15.95
N LEU A 633 -8.26 4.92 15.14
CA LEU A 633 -7.15 4.82 14.20
C LEU A 633 -5.82 4.57 14.90
N VAL A 634 -5.54 5.27 15.99
CA VAL A 634 -4.29 5.14 16.74
C VAL A 634 -4.20 3.79 17.43
N VAL A 635 -5.29 3.32 18.06
CA VAL A 635 -5.33 1.99 18.68
C VAL A 635 -5.13 0.90 17.62
N ASN A 636 -5.81 1.01 16.47
CA ASN A 636 -5.64 0.08 15.35
C ASN A 636 -4.21 0.09 14.78
N TYR A 637 -3.60 1.27 14.68
CA TYR A 637 -2.23 1.45 14.20
C TYR A 637 -1.25 0.67 15.08
N THR A 638 -1.28 0.92 16.40
CA THR A 638 -0.37 0.27 17.35
C THR A 638 -0.67 -1.21 17.50
N ALA A 639 -1.94 -1.62 17.49
CA ALA A 639 -2.33 -3.03 17.51
C ALA A 639 -1.78 -3.76 16.27
N LYS A 640 -1.91 -3.17 15.08
CA LYS A 640 -1.43 -3.80 13.85
C LYS A 640 0.09 -3.90 13.80
N LEU A 641 0.81 -2.91 14.33
CA LEU A 641 2.26 -2.98 14.46
C LEU A 641 2.68 -4.21 15.27
N LEU A 642 2.07 -4.41 16.45
CA LEU A 642 2.35 -5.57 17.31
C LEU A 642 1.96 -6.89 16.63
N GLU A 643 0.85 -6.91 15.91
CA GLU A 643 0.39 -8.07 15.14
C GLU A 643 1.39 -8.44 14.02
N LEU A 644 1.96 -7.48 13.31
CA LEU A 644 2.96 -7.73 12.25
C LEU A 644 4.25 -8.31 12.80
N LEU A 645 4.74 -7.77 13.91
CA LEU A 645 5.91 -8.32 14.61
C LEU A 645 5.66 -9.76 15.05
N ARG A 646 4.49 -10.04 15.63
CA ARG A 646 4.09 -11.40 15.99
C ARG A 646 4.01 -12.31 14.76
N HIS A 647 3.37 -11.86 13.69
CA HIS A 647 3.19 -12.65 12.47
C HIS A 647 4.54 -12.99 11.82
N MET A 648 5.49 -12.06 11.82
CA MET A 648 6.86 -12.31 11.37
C MET A 648 7.51 -13.43 12.20
N LEU A 649 7.38 -13.38 13.53
CA LEU A 649 7.93 -14.41 14.42
C LEU A 649 7.23 -15.75 14.27
N ASP A 650 5.89 -15.79 14.21
CA ASP A 650 5.10 -17.01 14.00
C ASP A 650 5.50 -17.70 12.67
N THR A 651 5.68 -16.92 11.60
CA THR A 651 6.07 -17.43 10.27
C THR A 651 7.49 -18.02 10.30
N LEU A 652 8.43 -17.36 10.97
CA LEU A 652 9.79 -17.89 11.14
C LEU A 652 9.82 -19.13 12.05
N TRP A 653 9.02 -19.13 13.11
CA TRP A 653 8.90 -20.25 14.02
C TRP A 653 8.39 -21.51 13.31
N LEU A 654 7.41 -21.34 12.42
CA LEU A 654 6.89 -22.41 11.57
C LEU A 654 7.91 -22.86 10.52
N LYS A 655 8.62 -21.95 9.83
CA LYS A 655 9.68 -22.29 8.86
C LYS A 655 10.80 -23.12 9.50
N LEU A 656 11.15 -22.80 10.74
CA LEU A 656 12.20 -23.45 11.50
C LEU A 656 11.75 -24.72 12.24
N ASN A 657 10.45 -25.09 12.15
CA ASN A 657 9.85 -26.25 12.84
C ASN A 657 10.13 -26.28 14.35
N LEU A 658 10.12 -25.11 15.00
CA LEU A 658 10.42 -25.01 16.42
C LEU A 658 9.26 -25.56 17.27
N GLY A 659 9.56 -26.47 18.19
CA GLY A 659 8.58 -27.05 19.12
C GLY A 659 8.39 -26.23 20.39
N SER A 660 7.49 -26.66 21.28
CA SER A 660 7.33 -26.06 22.62
C SER A 660 8.53 -26.31 23.55
N SER A 661 9.46 -27.20 23.18
CA SER A 661 10.69 -27.52 23.91
C SER A 661 11.70 -26.37 23.99
N VAL A 662 11.58 -25.36 23.11
CA VAL A 662 12.46 -24.17 23.07
C VAL A 662 12.42 -23.38 24.40
N LEU A 663 11.33 -23.51 25.16
CA LEU A 663 11.19 -22.83 26.45
C LEU A 663 11.91 -23.52 27.61
N CYS A 664 12.33 -24.78 27.47
CA CYS A 664 13.00 -25.52 28.54
C CYS A 664 14.48 -25.15 28.57
N LEU A 665 15.06 -24.76 29.70
CA LEU A 665 16.48 -24.33 29.75
C LEU A 665 17.50 -25.48 29.87
N LYS A 666 17.04 -26.75 29.93
CA LYS A 666 17.89 -27.92 30.22
C LYS A 666 18.72 -28.43 29.05
N GLN A 667 18.43 -28.01 27.82
CA GLN A 667 19.10 -28.50 26.61
C GLN A 667 19.88 -27.37 25.94
N GLN A 668 20.97 -27.73 25.26
CA GLN A 668 21.71 -26.79 24.42
C GLN A 668 20.88 -26.44 23.18
N GLY A 669 21.00 -25.21 22.69
CA GLY A 669 20.19 -24.74 21.57
C GLY A 669 20.55 -25.41 20.25
N SER A 670 19.53 -25.65 19.41
CA SER A 670 19.71 -26.17 18.05
C SER A 670 20.16 -25.07 17.07
N LEU A 671 20.55 -25.46 15.85
CA LEU A 671 20.92 -24.50 14.79
C LEU A 671 19.71 -23.62 14.39
N GLU A 672 18.51 -24.20 14.43
CA GLU A 672 17.25 -23.51 14.18
C GLU A 672 16.94 -22.49 15.28
N GLU A 673 17.16 -22.85 16.55
CA GLU A 673 17.02 -21.93 17.68
C GLU A 673 18.03 -20.77 17.60
N TRP A 674 19.26 -21.04 17.15
CA TRP A 674 20.27 -20.02 16.91
C TRP A 674 19.84 -19.07 15.78
N THR A 675 19.28 -19.60 14.69
CA THR A 675 18.75 -18.78 13.58
C THR A 675 17.59 -17.90 14.05
N MET A 676 16.71 -18.42 14.90
CA MET A 676 15.62 -17.67 15.51
C MET A 676 16.15 -16.58 16.45
N PHE A 677 17.16 -16.87 17.26
CA PHE A 677 17.82 -15.90 18.13
C PHE A 677 18.37 -14.72 17.30
N HIS A 678 19.09 -15.01 16.21
CA HIS A 678 19.60 -13.97 15.32
C HIS A 678 18.50 -13.15 14.65
N ALA A 679 17.40 -13.79 14.21
CA ALA A 679 16.24 -13.09 13.67
C ALA A 679 15.64 -12.11 14.68
N MET A 680 15.47 -12.57 15.93
CA MET A 680 14.94 -11.73 17.00
C MET A 680 15.89 -10.58 17.39
N CYS A 681 17.21 -10.80 17.36
CA CYS A 681 18.18 -9.72 17.54
C CYS A 681 18.02 -8.64 16.46
N ARG A 682 17.87 -9.04 15.19
CA ARG A 682 17.69 -8.10 14.08
C ARG A 682 16.36 -7.35 14.12
N ILE A 683 15.27 -8.01 14.53
CA ILE A 683 13.99 -7.35 14.77
C ILE A 683 14.08 -6.35 15.94
N LEU A 684 14.80 -6.70 17.01
CA LEU A 684 15.04 -5.79 18.14
C LEU A 684 15.79 -4.54 17.69
N GLU A 685 16.89 -4.69 16.95
CA GLU A 685 17.67 -3.58 16.40
C GLU A 685 16.81 -2.67 15.49
N ALA A 686 15.99 -3.28 14.62
CA ALA A 686 15.08 -2.55 13.75
C ALA A 686 14.01 -1.78 14.55
N ALA A 687 13.44 -2.38 15.60
CA ALA A 687 12.45 -1.75 16.46
C ALA A 687 13.05 -0.61 17.29
N GLU A 688 14.24 -0.79 17.87
CA GLU A 688 14.96 0.23 18.62
C GLU A 688 15.35 1.43 17.74
N GLY A 689 15.74 1.18 16.49
CA GLY A 689 16.06 2.23 15.51
C GLY A 689 14.90 3.22 15.29
N LEU A 690 13.66 2.74 15.40
CA LEU A 690 12.43 3.53 15.28
C LEU A 690 11.66 3.67 16.60
N CYS A 691 12.23 3.30 17.75
CA CYS A 691 11.53 3.31 19.04
C CYS A 691 10.11 2.66 19.00
N LEU A 692 9.97 1.58 18.23
CA LEU A 692 8.69 0.86 18.10
C LEU A 692 8.48 -0.07 19.29
N PRO A 693 7.24 -0.21 19.80
CA PRO A 693 6.95 -1.16 20.87
C PRO A 693 7.03 -2.60 20.38
N LEU A 694 7.60 -3.48 21.20
CA LEU A 694 7.64 -4.92 20.96
C LEU A 694 6.47 -5.63 21.67
N PRO A 695 6.04 -6.81 21.18
CA PRO A 695 5.09 -7.65 21.90
C PRO A 695 5.57 -7.97 23.33
N PRO A 696 4.72 -7.84 24.37
CA PRO A 696 5.06 -8.30 25.71
C PRO A 696 5.50 -9.77 25.72
N GLY A 697 6.59 -10.08 26.44
CA GLY A 697 7.21 -11.41 26.46
C GLY A 697 8.33 -11.62 25.42
N TYR A 698 8.55 -10.67 24.51
CA TYR A 698 9.64 -10.72 23.53
C TYR A 698 11.01 -10.79 24.20
N SER A 699 11.26 -9.91 25.17
CA SER A 699 12.53 -9.85 25.91
C SER A 699 12.82 -11.15 26.66
N THR A 700 11.79 -11.76 27.26
CA THR A 700 11.90 -13.05 27.96
C THR A 700 12.29 -14.16 26.99
N LEU A 701 11.59 -14.28 25.86
CA LEU A 701 11.91 -15.29 24.85
C LEU A 701 13.32 -15.12 24.28
N LEU A 702 13.73 -13.87 24.01
CA LEU A 702 15.08 -13.56 23.52
C LEU A 702 16.15 -13.98 24.55
N SER A 703 15.92 -13.71 25.84
CA SER A 703 16.82 -14.12 26.93
C SER A 703 16.89 -15.64 27.11
N VAL A 704 15.76 -16.36 26.97
CA VAL A 704 15.72 -17.83 26.98
C VAL A 704 16.56 -18.41 25.84
N LEU A 705 16.36 -17.92 24.62
CA LEU A 705 17.15 -18.34 23.45
C LEU A 705 18.62 -17.96 23.62
N GLY A 706 18.92 -16.78 24.18
CA GLY A 706 20.26 -16.31 24.47
C GLY A 706 21.03 -17.25 25.40
N VAL A 707 20.43 -17.73 26.48
CA VAL A 707 21.07 -18.71 27.39
C VAL A 707 21.35 -20.04 26.70
N ARG A 708 20.44 -20.49 25.83
CA ARG A 708 20.57 -21.78 25.12
C ARG A 708 21.58 -21.73 23.97
N CYS A 709 21.67 -20.60 23.27
CA CYS A 709 22.41 -20.48 22.01
C CYS A 709 23.79 -19.83 22.18
N LEU A 710 24.02 -19.02 23.22
CA LEU A 710 25.27 -18.29 23.41
C LEU A 710 26.18 -18.95 24.47
N PRO A 711 27.51 -18.83 24.30
CA PRO A 711 28.44 -19.05 25.40
C PRO A 711 28.13 -18.12 26.57
N ARG A 712 28.30 -18.62 27.81
CA ARG A 712 27.95 -17.89 29.04
C ARG A 712 28.59 -16.50 29.13
N HIS A 713 29.86 -16.37 28.74
CA HIS A 713 30.55 -15.08 28.77
C HIS A 713 29.91 -14.07 27.79
N THR A 714 29.53 -14.51 26.59
CA THR A 714 28.84 -13.67 25.59
C THR A 714 27.44 -13.30 26.04
N PHE A 715 26.71 -14.25 26.66
CA PHE A 715 25.41 -13.98 27.24
C PHE A 715 25.48 -12.87 28.30
N PHE A 716 26.42 -12.98 29.25
CA PHE A 716 26.60 -11.94 30.27
C PHE A 716 27.08 -10.61 29.68
N LEU A 717 27.91 -10.64 28.63
CA LEU A 717 28.29 -9.41 27.92
C LEU A 717 27.06 -8.69 27.33
N TYR A 718 26.13 -9.43 26.72
CA TYR A 718 24.89 -8.84 26.18
C TYR A 718 23.95 -8.35 27.26
N VAL A 719 23.93 -8.99 28.43
CA VAL A 719 23.19 -8.49 29.60
C VAL A 719 23.84 -7.21 30.14
N ASP A 720 25.16 -7.19 30.28
CA ASP A 720 25.91 -6.06 30.83
C ASP A 720 25.85 -4.83 29.89
N GLN A 721 25.78 -5.06 28.57
CA GLN A 721 25.56 -4.01 27.58
C GLN A 721 24.09 -3.57 27.47
N GLY A 722 23.17 -4.24 28.17
CA GLY A 722 21.74 -3.92 28.17
C GLY A 722 20.97 -4.40 26.93
N PHE A 723 21.55 -5.25 26.10
CA PHE A 723 20.91 -5.84 24.92
C PHE A 723 19.93 -6.97 25.30
N LEU A 724 20.30 -7.80 26.28
CA LEU A 724 19.41 -8.81 26.87
C LEU A 724 18.85 -8.30 28.19
N HIS A 725 17.51 -8.18 28.26
CA HIS A 725 16.84 -7.79 29.48
C HIS A 725 16.46 -9.01 30.33
N LEU A 726 16.91 -9.01 31.58
CA LEU A 726 16.55 -10.00 32.58
C LEU A 726 15.17 -9.67 33.16
N THR A 727 14.13 -10.29 32.63
CA THR A 727 12.74 -10.11 33.08
C THR A 727 12.43 -11.06 34.26
N GLU A 728 11.48 -10.67 35.11
CA GLU A 728 11.02 -11.52 36.24
C GLU A 728 10.60 -12.93 35.78
N PRO A 729 9.78 -13.11 34.71
CA PRO A 729 9.41 -14.45 34.23
C PRO A 729 10.59 -15.28 33.74
N PHE A 730 11.59 -14.64 33.12
CA PHE A 730 12.81 -15.32 32.67
C PHE A 730 13.60 -15.86 33.86
N VAL A 731 13.84 -15.03 34.88
CA VAL A 731 14.65 -15.46 36.03
C VAL A 731 13.90 -16.50 36.86
N SER A 732 12.58 -16.35 37.03
CA SER A 732 11.76 -17.38 37.68
C SER A 732 11.88 -18.72 36.94
N ARG A 733 11.78 -18.72 35.60
CA ARG A 733 11.97 -19.93 34.79
C ARG A 733 13.40 -20.49 34.88
N LEU A 734 14.42 -19.63 34.90
CA LEU A 734 15.82 -20.02 35.09
C LEU A 734 16.04 -20.76 36.40
N LEU A 735 15.39 -20.31 37.47
CA LEU A 735 15.51 -20.91 38.79
C LEU A 735 14.74 -22.22 38.92
N THR A 736 13.57 -22.35 38.28
CA THR A 736 12.75 -23.57 38.30
C THR A 736 13.27 -24.66 37.39
N ASP A 737 13.77 -24.30 36.21
CA ASP A 737 14.10 -25.27 35.16
C ASP A 737 15.51 -25.86 35.32
N LEU A 738 16.46 -25.09 35.86
CA LEU A 738 17.83 -25.54 36.05
C LEU A 738 18.03 -26.18 37.43
N ASP A 739 18.81 -27.25 37.48
CA ASP A 739 19.25 -27.86 38.74
C ASP A 739 20.28 -26.99 39.48
N ASN A 740 20.58 -27.36 40.72
CA ASN A 740 21.61 -26.73 41.56
C ASN A 740 22.97 -27.44 41.39
N SER A 741 23.32 -27.84 40.17
CA SER A 741 24.68 -28.32 39.89
C SER A 741 25.68 -27.16 39.98
N ASN A 742 26.94 -27.40 40.37
CA ASN A 742 27.96 -26.34 40.54
C ASN A 742 28.04 -25.38 39.33
N HIS A 743 27.87 -25.92 38.11
CA HIS A 743 27.89 -25.15 36.88
C HIS A 743 26.64 -24.26 36.73
N ASN A 744 25.45 -24.74 37.09
CA ASN A 744 24.20 -23.97 36.99
C ASN A 744 24.01 -23.01 38.16
N GLU A 745 24.54 -23.34 39.35
CA GLU A 745 24.61 -22.40 40.47
C GLU A 745 25.45 -21.17 40.12
N GLU A 746 26.63 -21.35 39.49
CA GLU A 746 27.46 -20.22 39.06
C GLU A 746 26.71 -19.28 38.08
N LEU A 747 25.90 -19.85 37.18
CA LEU A 747 25.04 -19.10 36.27
C LEU A 747 23.95 -18.34 37.03
N LYS A 748 23.21 -19.03 37.93
CA LYS A 748 22.15 -18.44 38.76
C LYS A 748 22.70 -17.28 39.61
N PHE A 749 23.84 -17.46 40.27
CA PHE A 749 24.50 -16.41 41.04
C PHE A 749 24.95 -15.24 40.18
N SER A 750 25.50 -15.51 38.99
CA SER A 750 25.96 -14.48 38.06
C SER A 750 24.81 -13.64 37.49
N VAL A 751 23.63 -14.23 37.32
CA VAL A 751 22.38 -13.53 36.95
C VAL A 751 21.85 -12.71 38.13
N LEU A 752 21.78 -13.30 39.34
CA LEU A 752 21.30 -12.61 40.54
C LEU A 752 22.12 -11.35 40.88
N LYS A 753 23.44 -11.39 40.68
CA LYS A 753 24.33 -10.23 40.88
C LYS A 753 24.03 -9.04 39.95
N ARG A 754 23.39 -9.29 38.81
CA ARG A 754 23.12 -8.30 37.76
C ARG A 754 21.68 -7.78 37.79
N LEU A 755 20.84 -8.31 38.66
CA LEU A 755 19.45 -7.89 38.80
C LEU A 755 19.31 -6.65 39.70
N PRO A 756 18.33 -5.77 39.43
CA PRO A 756 17.93 -4.74 40.37
C PRO A 756 17.52 -5.36 41.72
N GLU A 757 17.87 -4.70 42.84
CA GLU A 757 17.65 -5.22 44.20
C GLU A 757 16.20 -5.67 44.45
N CYS A 758 15.21 -4.93 43.94
CA CYS A 758 13.79 -5.26 44.10
C CYS A 758 13.33 -6.50 43.33
N LEU A 759 13.94 -6.80 42.16
CA LEU A 759 13.67 -8.02 41.41
C LEU A 759 14.42 -9.21 42.03
N ALA A 760 15.68 -9.01 42.43
CA ALA A 760 16.45 -10.02 43.15
C ALA A 760 15.72 -10.46 44.43
N GLN A 761 15.09 -9.55 45.16
CA GLN A 761 14.32 -9.87 46.38
C GLN A 761 13.12 -10.80 46.12
N ARG A 762 12.27 -10.49 45.13
CA ARG A 762 11.11 -11.33 44.79
C ARG A 762 11.52 -12.70 44.25
N VAL A 763 12.58 -12.71 43.47
CA VAL A 763 13.03 -13.90 42.76
C VAL A 763 13.84 -14.84 43.66
N CYS A 764 14.57 -14.31 44.65
CA CYS A 764 15.20 -15.13 45.69
C CYS A 764 14.15 -16.01 46.39
N GLN A 765 12.96 -15.50 46.70
CA GLN A 765 11.88 -16.29 47.34
C GLN A 765 11.51 -17.57 46.60
N LEU A 766 11.76 -17.65 45.28
CA LEU A 766 11.45 -18.79 44.43
C LEU A 766 12.59 -19.80 44.33
N TRP A 767 13.80 -19.46 44.79
CA TRP A 767 14.96 -20.36 44.72
C TRP A 767 15.13 -21.13 46.03
N ASP A 768 14.91 -22.44 45.97
CA ASP A 768 15.19 -23.34 47.09
C ASP A 768 16.72 -23.61 47.19
N HIS A 769 17.42 -22.68 47.84
CA HIS A 769 18.87 -22.71 48.05
C HIS A 769 19.23 -22.01 49.38
N PRO A 770 20.22 -22.51 50.16
CA PRO A 770 20.56 -21.97 51.48
C PRO A 770 20.91 -20.47 51.50
N VAL A 771 21.45 -19.94 50.41
CA VAL A 771 21.72 -18.49 50.27
C VAL A 771 20.42 -17.68 50.15
N SER A 772 19.41 -18.23 49.49
CA SER A 772 18.10 -17.58 49.41
C SER A 772 17.41 -17.57 50.76
N SER A 773 17.34 -18.73 51.44
CA SER A 773 16.77 -18.85 52.79
C SER A 773 17.40 -17.84 53.74
N ALA A 774 18.74 -17.71 53.71
CA ALA A 774 19.44 -16.74 54.52
C ALA A 774 19.16 -15.28 54.16
N CYS A 775 19.00 -14.96 52.87
CA CYS A 775 18.66 -13.61 52.42
C CYS A 775 17.24 -13.23 52.89
N ILE A 776 16.28 -14.14 52.71
CA ILE A 776 14.89 -13.99 53.16
C ILE A 776 14.84 -13.82 54.68
N THR A 777 15.51 -14.69 55.43
CA THR A 777 15.63 -14.63 56.89
C THR A 777 16.22 -13.29 57.35
N THR A 778 17.34 -12.87 56.77
CA THR A 778 18.02 -11.62 57.16
C THR A 778 17.13 -10.39 56.88
N GLN A 779 16.40 -10.38 55.77
CA GLN A 779 15.49 -9.29 55.43
C GLN A 779 14.23 -9.28 56.30
N CYS A 780 13.65 -10.45 56.58
CA CYS A 780 12.52 -10.59 57.50
C CYS A 780 12.89 -10.07 58.89
N VAL A 781 14.02 -10.52 59.44
CA VAL A 781 14.56 -10.05 60.71
C VAL A 781 14.85 -8.55 60.69
N ARG A 782 15.45 -8.01 59.62
CA ARG A 782 15.67 -6.56 59.47
C ARG A 782 14.35 -5.78 59.51
N ARG A 783 13.32 -6.18 58.75
CA ARG A 783 12.01 -5.51 58.72
C ARG A 783 11.29 -5.60 60.08
N LEU A 784 11.37 -6.75 60.75
CA LEU A 784 10.78 -6.94 62.08
C LEU A 784 11.49 -6.07 63.13
N LEU A 785 12.83 -6.02 63.12
CA LEU A 785 13.59 -5.15 64.03
C LEU A 785 13.37 -3.65 63.75
N GLU A 786 13.20 -3.25 62.49
CA GLU A 786 12.84 -1.87 62.14
C GLU A 786 11.42 -1.50 62.60
N LYS A 787 10.45 -2.43 62.54
CA LYS A 787 9.10 -2.26 63.12
C LYS A 787 9.17 -2.19 64.65
N TYR A 788 9.97 -3.03 65.30
CA TYR A 788 10.18 -3.03 66.74
C TYR A 788 10.81 -1.73 67.26
N ASN A 789 11.82 -1.19 66.56
CA ASN A 789 12.44 0.08 66.93
C ASN A 789 11.47 1.28 66.85
N LYS A 790 10.42 1.21 66.02
CA LYS A 790 9.36 2.22 65.95
C LYS A 790 8.32 2.07 67.07
N THR A 791 8.13 0.85 67.57
CA THR A 791 7.18 0.52 68.63
C THR A 791 7.93 0.21 69.92
N LYS A 792 8.54 1.24 70.56
CA LYS A 792 9.15 1.05 71.89
C LYS A 792 8.08 0.71 72.93
N ALA A 793 7.86 -0.58 73.15
CA ALA A 793 7.30 -1.14 74.37
C ALA A 793 8.25 -2.25 74.84
N SER A 794 8.79 -2.10 76.03
CA SER A 794 9.78 -2.99 76.66
C SER A 794 9.27 -4.43 76.75
N VAL A 795 10.01 -5.38 76.19
CA VAL A 795 9.84 -6.80 76.46
C VAL A 795 10.56 -7.14 77.77
N GLN A 796 9.83 -7.55 78.80
CA GLN A 796 10.38 -8.26 79.96
C GLN A 796 10.53 -9.72 79.58
N LEU A 797 11.77 -10.23 79.56
CA LEU A 797 12.05 -11.64 79.35
C LEU A 797 11.82 -12.40 80.66
N ASP A 798 10.80 -13.26 80.72
CA ASP A 798 10.65 -14.21 81.83
C ASP A 798 11.75 -15.28 81.72
N ARG A 799 12.62 -15.34 82.73
CA ARG A 799 13.88 -16.10 82.73
C ARG A 799 13.71 -17.62 82.89
N ASP A 800 12.47 -18.10 83.05
CA ASP A 800 12.19 -19.45 83.60
C ASP A 800 11.69 -20.49 82.56
N LYS A 801 11.82 -20.24 81.25
CA LYS A 801 11.42 -21.21 80.19
C LYS A 801 12.50 -21.51 79.14
N LEU A 802 13.77 -21.58 79.52
CA LEU A 802 14.83 -22.04 78.61
C LEU A 802 14.96 -23.57 78.67
N SER A 803 14.57 -24.25 77.58
CA SER A 803 14.79 -25.69 77.38
C SER A 803 16.27 -26.00 77.11
N PRO A 804 16.78 -27.20 77.46
CA PRO A 804 18.20 -27.52 77.43
C PRO A 804 18.64 -27.92 76.01
N ARG A 805 19.12 -26.96 75.21
CA ARG A 805 19.87 -27.20 73.96
C ARG A 805 21.09 -26.26 73.91
N PRO A 806 22.17 -26.61 73.19
CA PRO A 806 23.46 -25.95 73.33
C PRO A 806 23.35 -24.46 72.97
N GLU A 807 23.72 -23.61 73.93
CA GLU A 807 23.38 -22.19 74.00
C GLU A 807 24.24 -21.34 73.05
N PHE A 808 23.59 -20.79 72.02
CA PHE A 808 24.12 -19.64 71.28
C PHE A 808 23.37 -18.41 71.79
N LEU A 809 23.74 -17.93 72.98
CA LEU A 809 23.09 -16.83 73.73
C LEU A 809 22.57 -15.65 72.89
N PRO A 810 23.31 -15.13 71.89
CA PRO A 810 22.81 -14.06 71.02
C PRO A 810 21.67 -14.50 70.08
N LEU A 811 21.69 -15.74 69.61
CA LEU A 811 20.64 -16.31 68.75
C LEU A 811 19.39 -16.61 69.56
N ASP A 812 19.52 -17.18 70.76
CA ASP A 812 18.39 -17.48 71.64
C ASP A 812 17.63 -16.22 72.05
N TYR A 813 18.36 -15.13 72.32
CA TYR A 813 17.76 -13.82 72.59
C TYR A 813 17.00 -13.26 71.38
N LEU A 814 17.56 -13.41 70.17
CA LEU A 814 16.92 -12.97 68.94
C LEU A 814 15.68 -13.82 68.61
N VAL A 815 15.74 -15.15 68.79
CA VAL A 815 14.62 -16.07 68.60
C VAL A 815 13.51 -15.81 69.62
N ALA A 816 13.85 -15.50 70.88
CA ALA A 816 12.87 -15.13 71.91
C ALA A 816 12.13 -13.82 71.58
N ILE A 817 12.85 -12.80 71.08
CA ILE A 817 12.24 -11.54 70.61
C ILE A 817 11.30 -11.78 69.43
N LEU A 818 11.75 -12.55 68.44
CA LEU A 818 10.95 -12.87 67.25
C LEU A 818 9.70 -13.69 67.62
N SER A 819 9.81 -14.64 68.55
CA SER A 819 8.69 -15.45 69.03
C SER A 819 7.64 -14.63 69.81
N ASP A 820 8.07 -13.66 70.63
CA ASP A 820 7.16 -12.74 71.33
C ASP A 820 6.44 -11.78 70.35
N MET A 821 7.11 -11.37 69.28
CA MET A 821 6.50 -10.57 68.21
C MET A 821 5.49 -11.36 67.37
N GLU A 822 5.74 -12.65 67.12
CA GLU A 822 4.84 -13.56 66.42
C GLU A 822 3.53 -13.77 67.22
N GLN A 823 3.62 -13.97 68.53
CA GLN A 823 2.46 -14.15 69.42
C GLN A 823 1.57 -12.89 69.55
N LYS A 824 2.12 -11.70 69.30
CA LYS A 824 1.40 -10.42 69.35
C LYS A 824 0.68 -10.05 68.04
N ALA A 825 0.91 -10.78 66.95
CA ALA A 825 0.27 -10.54 65.66
C ALA A 825 -1.13 -11.18 65.60
N THR A 826 -2.18 -10.37 65.74
CA THR A 826 -3.58 -10.83 65.93
C THR A 826 -4.35 -11.23 64.66
N ASN A 827 -3.70 -11.46 63.51
CA ASN A 827 -4.44 -11.93 62.32
C ASN A 827 -3.57 -12.79 61.37
N PRO A 828 -3.87 -14.10 61.20
CA PRO A 828 -3.04 -15.01 60.41
C PRO A 828 -3.26 -14.97 58.88
N PHE A 829 -4.12 -14.10 58.34
CA PHE A 829 -4.55 -14.17 56.93
C PHE A 829 -4.51 -12.86 56.11
N VAL A 830 -3.78 -11.82 56.53
CA VAL A 830 -3.63 -10.59 55.71
C VAL A 830 -2.17 -10.37 55.34
N GLU A 831 -1.80 -10.94 54.18
CA GLU A 831 -0.77 -10.52 53.22
C GLU A 831 0.53 -9.89 53.78
N GLU A 832 1.44 -10.74 54.27
CA GLU A 832 2.88 -10.79 53.95
C GLU A 832 3.45 -12.04 54.65
N GLU A 833 4.00 -12.97 53.87
CA GLU A 833 4.47 -14.31 54.29
C GLU A 833 5.38 -14.24 55.54
N HIS A 834 4.84 -14.67 56.69
CA HIS A 834 5.58 -14.74 57.94
C HIS A 834 6.55 -15.93 57.90
N VAL A 835 7.84 -15.62 58.01
CA VAL A 835 8.89 -16.62 58.23
C VAL A 835 8.92 -16.95 59.73
N ASP A 836 8.60 -18.18 60.11
CA ASP A 836 8.58 -18.62 61.52
C ASP A 836 9.94 -18.41 62.21
N ALA A 837 9.91 -18.08 63.50
CA ALA A 837 11.12 -17.94 64.31
C ALA A 837 12.00 -19.21 64.28
N ARG A 838 11.40 -20.40 64.12
CA ARG A 838 12.12 -21.68 63.95
C ARG A 838 12.86 -21.76 62.61
N PHE A 839 12.28 -21.24 61.53
CA PHE A 839 12.95 -21.20 60.23
C PHE A 839 14.16 -20.28 60.26
N VAL A 840 14.06 -19.15 60.98
CA VAL A 840 15.18 -18.23 61.22
C VAL A 840 16.31 -18.91 62.01
N GLU A 841 15.96 -19.65 63.07
CA GLU A 841 16.91 -20.41 63.89
C GLU A 841 17.62 -21.50 63.07
N GLU A 842 16.86 -22.35 62.36
CA GLU A 842 17.42 -23.43 61.53
C GLU A 842 18.33 -22.90 60.42
N THR A 843 17.96 -21.78 59.79
CA THR A 843 18.76 -21.16 58.73
C THR A 843 20.06 -20.55 59.29
N ALA A 844 19.98 -19.86 60.44
CA ALA A 844 21.15 -19.28 61.11
C ALA A 844 22.12 -20.36 61.59
N LEU A 845 21.62 -21.46 62.14
CA LEU A 845 22.41 -22.62 62.54
C LEU A 845 23.09 -23.28 61.34
N LYS A 846 22.35 -23.56 60.26
CA LYS A 846 22.92 -24.12 59.01
C LYS A 846 24.02 -23.23 58.45
N GLN A 847 23.82 -21.91 58.38
CA GLN A 847 24.87 -20.99 57.92
C GLN A 847 26.11 -20.96 58.81
N THR A 848 25.92 -21.09 60.12
CA THR A 848 27.03 -21.13 61.08
C THR A 848 27.84 -22.42 60.93
N LEU A 849 27.16 -23.56 60.74
CA LEU A 849 27.80 -24.85 60.46
C LEU A 849 28.57 -24.85 59.14
N ILE A 850 28.01 -24.24 58.08
CA ILE A 850 28.68 -24.05 56.79
C ILE A 850 29.96 -23.21 56.95
N LYS A 851 29.89 -22.07 57.66
CA LYS A 851 31.07 -21.21 57.91
C LYS A 851 32.15 -21.88 58.77
N LEU A 852 31.76 -22.82 59.62
CA LEU A 852 32.68 -23.59 60.47
C LEU A 852 33.26 -24.82 59.75
N GLY A 853 32.88 -25.09 58.50
CA GLY A 853 33.43 -26.18 57.68
C GLY A 853 32.86 -27.57 57.97
N PHE A 854 31.72 -27.66 58.66
CA PHE A 854 31.04 -28.93 58.96
C PHE A 854 30.02 -29.27 57.87
N GLU A 855 30.46 -29.50 56.63
CA GLU A 855 29.59 -29.79 55.47
C GLU A 855 29.44 -31.28 55.12
N SER A 856 29.81 -32.21 56.01
CA SER A 856 29.58 -33.65 55.77
C SER A 856 29.03 -34.39 56.99
N MET A 857 27.70 -34.32 57.15
CA MET A 857 26.87 -35.45 57.57
C MET A 857 25.48 -35.33 56.96
#